data_AF-A0A5P8WD57-F1
#
_entry.id   AF-A0A5P8WD57-F1
#
_cell.length_a   1.000
_cell.length_b   1.000
_cell.length_c   1.000
_cell.angle_alpha   90.00
_cell.angle_beta   90.00
_cell.angle_gamma   90.00
#
_symmetry.space_group_name_H-M   'P 1'
#
loop_
_entity.id
_entity.type
_entity.pdbx_description
1 polymer ?
#
loop_
_entity_poly.entity_id
_entity_poly.type
_entity_poly.pdbx_seq_one_letter_code
_entity_poly.pdbx_strand_id
1 'polypeptide(L)'
;MAYAQNIQQFQDSYYQTMRLIGLERGIRGSKAQHQDIKDFYRIVEEGRDLEVDELSAVQLKAKAADRDRANQRKQEMEATAKALSLENEQLRRRIEQLEQDNQSIKKLTEWSTDLALDDVGIELGLWRKGNEWVGGSHIINIDGSKFSDLAPGSHFEGNHAIDLVKHVNQCNQTTAIAWIGERFGEVGAKRAAIAHAQKVAADIIQTQPVPQFTPPIEDKKQWQQVEHYLTQKRGIPSDCVQMLHNQGLVYADSKANVVFVMRDLDGNDPDFFLTSEWIKSALINLKLYNCNANKTAILLGSNATVSSDIAPEVPTVIQQLPAIEEISSYLAQVLPDYSRSDIHATANAGLGMYLADIDYGIRQAFASGVSPTPELIASLSVYKIELFKRIYSIQFLQPPSTPIGGLELMQSAFKTYKRLLTTLAKAYNLRLPKGILLIGPPGTGKSYSAKASSAQLGLPLIILEWGNFRSYGNLAEYKLKSLLTLVDRINRVILYLDDFDKGFALDDDLSKRLAGMLLTWMQERTSEVLIIASANNIQWLPPELTRSGRFDEIFKVDLPNYGERHSIFKIHLAKFDARFRNGGDGYSEEEWKRLLKATQRCVGAEIQAIVERAAISTFCQMFGDDVSPLQELPLLEITLSALLAARQSMNPLAIREADRVESMRNIAALHGLPSSSIDSSIYSLGNVDIFGET
;
A
#
# COMPACT_ATOMS: atom_id res chain seq x y z
N MET A 1 39.65 -37.79 -34.96
CA MET A 1 40.58 -36.69 -34.61
C MET A 1 41.06 -35.89 -35.82
N ALA A 2 41.29 -36.49 -36.99
CA ALA A 2 41.70 -35.75 -38.20
C ALA A 2 40.68 -34.71 -38.73
N TYR A 3 39.38 -34.92 -38.52
CA TYR A 3 38.33 -33.98 -38.98
C TYR A 3 38.27 -32.68 -38.13
N ALA A 4 38.57 -32.78 -36.83
CA ALA A 4 38.60 -31.63 -35.93
C ALA A 4 39.84 -30.74 -36.16
N GLN A 5 40.98 -31.35 -36.49
CA GLN A 5 42.20 -30.63 -36.86
C GLN A 5 42.06 -29.86 -38.18
N ASN A 6 41.34 -30.39 -39.16
CA ASN A 6 41.08 -29.69 -40.44
C ASN A 6 40.16 -28.48 -40.29
N ILE A 7 39.16 -28.54 -39.40
CA ILE A 7 38.26 -27.41 -39.14
C ILE A 7 38.99 -26.29 -38.39
N GLN A 8 39.87 -26.64 -37.46
CA GLN A 8 40.66 -25.67 -36.70
C GLN A 8 41.68 -24.96 -37.60
N GLN A 9 42.38 -25.70 -38.47
CA GLN A 9 43.29 -25.11 -39.46
C GLN A 9 42.56 -24.21 -40.48
N PHE A 10 41.34 -24.57 -40.88
CA PHE A 10 40.52 -23.74 -41.77
C PHE A 10 40.08 -22.43 -41.08
N GLN A 11 39.69 -22.50 -39.80
CA GLN A 11 39.30 -21.33 -39.02
C GLN A 11 40.48 -20.39 -38.76
N ASP A 12 41.67 -20.92 -38.51
CA ASP A 12 42.88 -20.13 -38.29
C ASP A 12 43.39 -19.48 -39.59
N SER A 13 43.31 -20.19 -40.73
CA SER A 13 43.61 -19.67 -42.07
C SER A 13 42.65 -18.54 -42.48
N TYR A 14 41.34 -18.75 -42.28
CA TYR A 14 40.31 -17.76 -42.54
C TYR A 14 40.47 -16.53 -41.65
N TYR A 15 40.81 -16.70 -40.37
CA TYR A 15 41.11 -15.60 -39.46
C TYR A 15 42.34 -14.79 -39.90
N GLN A 16 43.43 -15.43 -40.33
CA GLN A 16 44.60 -14.70 -40.81
C GLN A 16 44.31 -13.87 -42.07
N THR A 17 43.42 -14.35 -42.93
CA THR A 17 42.99 -13.60 -44.13
C THR A 17 42.05 -12.45 -43.77
N MET A 18 41.12 -12.65 -42.83
CA MET A 18 40.13 -11.65 -42.43
C MET A 18 40.70 -10.58 -41.47
N ARG A 19 41.81 -10.85 -40.78
CA ARG A 19 42.54 -9.87 -39.97
C ARG A 19 43.13 -8.73 -40.82
N LEU A 20 43.52 -9.01 -42.07
CA LEU A 20 44.04 -8.00 -43.00
C LEU A 20 43.00 -6.95 -43.42
N ILE A 21 41.71 -7.24 -43.20
CA ILE A 21 40.58 -6.35 -43.49
C ILE A 21 39.84 -5.87 -42.22
N GLY A 22 40.44 -6.07 -41.04
CA GLY A 22 40.00 -5.42 -39.79
C GLY A 22 38.85 -6.06 -39.01
N LEU A 23 38.57 -7.36 -39.17
CA LEU A 23 37.50 -8.05 -38.43
C LEU A 23 38.05 -8.88 -37.26
N GLU A 24 37.58 -8.61 -36.03
CA GLU A 24 37.86 -9.39 -34.81
C GLU A 24 36.69 -10.31 -34.41
N ARG A 25 37.00 -11.41 -33.69
CA ARG A 25 36.13 -12.58 -33.44
C ARG A 25 34.78 -12.24 -32.79
N GLY A 26 33.69 -12.74 -33.40
CA GLY A 26 32.36 -12.82 -32.81
C GLY A 26 32.18 -14.00 -31.85
N ILE A 27 31.40 -13.79 -30.79
CA ILE A 27 31.14 -14.69 -29.66
C ILE A 27 30.44 -16.00 -30.09
N ARG A 28 30.78 -17.10 -29.39
CA ARG A 28 30.24 -18.46 -29.57
C ARG A 28 28.74 -18.50 -29.26
N GLY A 29 27.88 -18.68 -30.28
CA GLY A 29 26.46 -19.04 -30.08
C GLY A 29 25.42 -18.44 -31.04
N SER A 30 25.79 -17.50 -31.92
CA SER A 30 24.83 -16.85 -32.83
C SER A 30 24.53 -17.70 -34.08
N LYS A 31 23.30 -18.23 -34.17
CA LYS A 31 22.72 -18.74 -35.42
C LYS A 31 22.13 -17.57 -36.21
N ALA A 32 22.89 -17.02 -37.15
CA ALA A 32 22.35 -16.18 -38.22
C ALA A 32 22.82 -16.76 -39.56
N GLN A 33 21.88 -16.93 -40.49
CA GLN A 33 22.05 -17.70 -41.72
C GLN A 33 22.99 -16.98 -42.70
N HIS A 34 23.94 -17.73 -43.27
CA HIS A 34 24.93 -17.27 -44.25
C HIS A 34 24.34 -16.98 -45.65
N GLN A 35 23.03 -17.15 -45.83
CA GLN A 35 22.35 -16.97 -47.11
C GLN A 35 22.04 -15.49 -47.42
N ASP A 36 21.69 -14.69 -46.40
CA ASP A 36 21.17 -13.33 -46.61
C ASP A 36 22.23 -12.29 -46.98
N ILE A 37 23.50 -12.55 -46.63
CA ILE A 37 24.62 -11.63 -46.91
C ILE A 37 25.12 -11.82 -48.35
N LYS A 38 25.08 -13.04 -48.90
CA LYS A 38 25.46 -13.30 -50.29
C LYS A 38 24.48 -12.67 -51.28
N ASP A 39 23.19 -12.70 -50.95
CA ASP A 39 22.16 -12.07 -51.77
C ASP A 39 22.26 -10.54 -51.72
N PHE A 40 22.64 -9.95 -50.59
CA PHE A 40 22.89 -8.51 -50.47
C PHE A 40 24.08 -8.05 -51.33
N TYR A 41 25.21 -8.76 -51.31
CA TYR A 41 26.38 -8.39 -52.13
C TYR A 41 26.20 -8.71 -53.62
N ARG A 42 25.47 -9.78 -53.99
CA ARG A 42 25.13 -10.06 -55.39
C ARG A 42 24.27 -8.95 -56.00
N ILE A 43 23.28 -8.46 -55.25
CA ILE A 43 22.40 -7.35 -55.69
C ILE A 43 23.17 -6.03 -55.81
N VAL A 44 24.19 -5.81 -54.98
CA VAL A 44 25.03 -4.61 -55.02
C VAL A 44 26.08 -4.68 -56.14
N GLU A 45 26.61 -5.88 -56.46
CA GLU A 45 27.60 -6.07 -57.52
C GLU A 45 26.99 -6.19 -58.94
N GLU A 46 25.75 -6.67 -59.09
CA GLU A 46 25.03 -6.72 -60.38
C GLU A 46 24.56 -5.33 -60.88
N GLY A 47 24.87 -4.25 -60.16
CA GLY A 47 24.47 -2.88 -60.48
C GLY A 47 25.47 -2.04 -61.29
N ARG A 48 26.56 -2.62 -61.83
CA ARG A 48 27.49 -1.89 -62.71
C ARG A 48 27.32 -2.28 -64.18
N ASP A 49 26.85 -1.30 -64.94
CA ASP A 49 26.99 -1.07 -66.38
C ASP A 49 27.19 -2.30 -67.28
N LEU A 50 26.11 -2.69 -67.95
CA LEU A 50 26.17 -3.34 -69.26
C LEU A 50 25.26 -2.57 -70.22
N GLU A 51 25.79 -2.40 -71.42
CA GLU A 51 25.39 -1.43 -72.44
C GLU A 51 23.90 -1.44 -72.78
N VAL A 52 23.43 -0.22 -73.06
CA VAL A 52 22.10 0.08 -73.57
C VAL A 52 22.00 -0.44 -74.99
N ASP A 53 21.19 -1.47 -75.21
CA ASP A 53 20.35 -1.55 -76.41
C ASP A 53 19.13 -2.46 -76.18
N GLU A 54 17.95 -1.88 -76.47
CA GLU A 54 16.61 -2.47 -76.61
C GLU A 54 16.02 -3.30 -75.44
N LEU A 55 15.44 -2.62 -74.43
CA LEU A 55 14.51 -3.22 -73.46
C LEU A 55 13.08 -2.70 -73.66
N SER A 56 12.10 -3.60 -73.65
CA SER A 56 10.67 -3.28 -73.81
C SER A 56 10.08 -2.57 -72.58
N ALA A 57 9.03 -1.76 -72.77
CA ALA A 57 8.38 -0.96 -71.72
C ALA A 57 7.89 -1.76 -70.48
N VAL A 58 7.68 -3.08 -70.65
CA VAL A 58 7.29 -3.99 -69.56
C VAL A 58 8.48 -4.31 -68.64
N GLN A 59 9.69 -4.46 -69.19
CA GLN A 59 10.90 -4.76 -68.44
C GLN A 59 11.40 -3.54 -67.64
N LEU A 60 11.18 -2.32 -68.17
CA LEU A 60 11.46 -1.07 -67.45
C LEU A 60 10.54 -0.89 -66.23
N LYS A 61 9.25 -1.23 -66.34
CA LYS A 61 8.31 -1.20 -65.19
C LYS A 61 8.64 -2.24 -64.13
N ALA A 62 9.07 -3.44 -64.54
CA ALA A 62 9.50 -4.48 -63.60
C ALA A 62 10.76 -4.07 -62.82
N LYS A 63 11.77 -3.51 -63.50
CA LYS A 63 12.99 -2.98 -62.85
C LYS A 63 12.68 -1.81 -61.89
N ALA A 64 11.73 -0.94 -62.23
CA ALA A 64 11.30 0.13 -61.33
C ALA A 64 10.64 -0.42 -60.06
N ALA A 65 9.73 -1.39 -60.20
CA ALA A 65 9.06 -2.02 -59.07
C ALA A 65 10.00 -2.82 -58.16
N ASP A 66 11.05 -3.44 -58.71
CA ASP A 66 12.08 -4.13 -57.91
C ASP A 66 12.99 -3.14 -57.17
N ARG A 67 13.33 -2.00 -57.80
CA ARG A 67 14.05 -0.90 -57.14
C ARG A 67 13.25 -0.29 -55.99
N ASP A 68 11.95 -0.12 -56.16
CA ASP A 68 11.07 0.42 -55.12
C ASP A 68 10.94 -0.55 -53.93
N ARG A 69 10.80 -1.86 -54.20
CA ARG A 69 10.80 -2.89 -53.14
C ARG A 69 12.13 -2.97 -52.39
N ALA A 70 13.26 -2.82 -53.08
CA ALA A 70 14.58 -2.78 -52.46
C ALA A 70 14.76 -1.53 -51.58
N ASN A 71 14.30 -0.36 -52.04
CA ASN A 71 14.31 0.88 -51.24
C ASN A 71 13.42 0.77 -50.00
N GLN A 72 12.24 0.15 -50.11
CA GLN A 72 11.33 -0.03 -48.99
C GLN A 72 11.94 -0.96 -47.91
N ARG A 73 12.53 -2.08 -48.32
CA ARG A 73 13.27 -2.98 -47.39
C ARG A 73 14.46 -2.31 -46.74
N LYS A 74 15.20 -1.46 -47.47
CA LYS A 74 16.31 -0.67 -46.91
C LYS A 74 15.82 0.29 -45.83
N GLN A 75 14.69 0.97 -46.05
CA GLN A 75 14.09 1.86 -45.06
C GLN A 75 13.60 1.11 -43.82
N GLU A 76 13.00 -0.08 -43.99
CA GLU A 76 12.59 -0.95 -42.88
C GLU A 76 13.79 -1.44 -42.05
N MET A 77 14.89 -1.83 -42.71
CA MET A 77 16.14 -2.23 -42.05
C MET A 77 16.81 -1.06 -41.31
N GLU A 78 16.82 0.14 -41.88
CA GLU A 78 17.34 1.34 -41.21
C GLU A 78 16.47 1.75 -40.01
N ALA A 79 15.15 1.57 -40.10
CA ALA A 79 14.23 1.83 -38.99
C ALA A 79 14.43 0.81 -37.85
N THR A 80 14.59 -0.48 -38.17
CA THR A 80 14.88 -1.51 -37.16
C THR A 80 16.26 -1.33 -36.54
N ALA A 81 17.29 -0.97 -37.31
CA ALA A 81 18.62 -0.68 -36.76
C ALA A 81 18.61 0.52 -35.81
N LYS A 82 17.85 1.58 -36.13
CA LYS A 82 17.66 2.73 -35.22
C LYS A 82 16.90 2.35 -33.95
N ALA A 83 15.84 1.54 -34.07
CA ALA A 83 15.09 1.05 -32.91
C ALA A 83 15.98 0.20 -31.99
N LEU A 84 16.78 -0.71 -32.55
CA LEU A 84 17.72 -1.54 -31.80
C LEU A 84 18.82 -0.72 -31.14
N SER A 85 19.30 0.35 -31.80
CA SER A 85 20.28 1.27 -31.23
C SER A 85 19.71 2.02 -30.02
N LEU A 86 18.44 2.47 -30.12
CA LEU A 86 17.74 3.16 -29.04
C LEU A 86 17.51 2.22 -27.84
N GLU A 87 17.10 0.97 -28.10
CA GLU A 87 16.91 -0.05 -27.07
C GLU A 87 18.22 -0.38 -26.35
N ASN A 88 19.32 -0.52 -27.09
CA ASN A 88 20.65 -0.72 -26.49
C ASN A 88 21.10 0.46 -25.63
N GLU A 89 20.79 1.69 -26.03
CA GLU A 89 21.10 2.87 -25.23
C GLU A 89 20.26 2.93 -23.94
N GLN A 90 18.98 2.57 -24.02
CA GLN A 90 18.11 2.46 -22.84
C GLN A 90 18.58 1.37 -21.86
N LEU A 91 19.00 0.22 -22.39
CA LEU A 91 19.56 -0.86 -21.58
C LEU A 91 20.85 -0.44 -20.88
N ARG A 92 21.75 0.28 -21.56
CA ARG A 92 22.97 0.83 -20.94
C ARG A 92 22.65 1.78 -19.78
N ARG A 93 21.70 2.70 -19.98
CA ARG A 93 21.24 3.61 -18.90
C ARG A 93 20.60 2.85 -17.74
N ARG A 94 19.88 1.76 -18.01
CA ARG A 94 19.28 0.93 -16.96
C ARG A 94 20.31 0.17 -16.15
N ILE A 95 21.38 -0.33 -16.78
CA ILE A 95 22.49 -0.99 -16.09
C ILE A 95 23.19 0.02 -15.17
N GLU A 96 23.48 1.23 -15.66
CA GLU A 96 24.12 2.28 -14.87
C GLU A 96 23.27 2.70 -13.66
N GLN A 97 21.95 2.82 -13.83
CA GLN A 97 21.01 3.07 -12.74
C GLN A 97 21.03 1.93 -11.70
N LEU A 98 21.00 0.67 -12.16
CA LEU A 98 21.03 -0.49 -11.27
C LEU A 98 22.34 -0.61 -10.50
N GLU A 99 23.47 -0.20 -11.08
CA GLU A 99 24.76 -0.12 -10.40
C GLU A 99 24.76 0.95 -9.31
N GLN A 100 24.15 2.12 -9.56
CA GLN A 100 23.95 3.17 -8.56
C GLN A 100 23.02 2.73 -7.42
N ASP A 101 21.92 2.04 -7.75
CA ASP A 101 20.99 1.50 -6.77
C ASP A 101 21.68 0.42 -5.91
N ASN A 102 22.47 -0.47 -6.52
CA ASN A 102 23.25 -1.47 -5.79
C ASN A 102 24.31 -0.83 -4.88
N GLN A 103 25.00 0.22 -5.32
CA GLN A 103 25.92 0.96 -4.46
C GLN A 103 25.17 1.62 -3.28
N SER A 104 23.96 2.10 -3.50
CA SER A 104 23.12 2.69 -2.46
C SER A 104 22.63 1.64 -1.46
N ILE A 105 22.21 0.47 -1.93
CA ILE A 105 21.84 -0.68 -1.09
C ILE A 105 23.06 -1.21 -0.31
N LYS A 106 24.24 -1.25 -0.93
CA LYS A 106 25.49 -1.65 -0.28
C LYS A 106 25.86 -0.68 0.84
N LYS A 107 25.72 0.63 0.61
CA LYS A 107 25.83 1.65 1.65
C LYS A 107 24.78 1.42 2.74
N LEU A 108 23.51 1.16 2.41
CA LEU A 108 22.47 0.90 3.42
C LEU A 108 22.72 -0.39 4.24
N THR A 109 23.34 -1.41 3.66
CA THR A 109 23.72 -2.64 4.37
C THR A 109 24.94 -2.43 5.26
N GLU A 110 25.89 -1.58 4.86
CA GLU A 110 26.99 -1.10 5.72
C GLU A 110 26.48 -0.32 6.95
N TRP A 111 25.28 0.26 6.90
CA TRP A 111 24.64 0.92 8.06
C TRP A 111 23.97 -0.06 9.03
N SER A 112 23.73 -1.30 8.62
CA SER A 112 23.10 -2.35 9.45
C SER A 112 24.13 -3.25 10.15
N THR A 113 25.43 -3.09 9.86
CA THR A 113 26.51 -3.89 10.43
C THR A 113 27.25 -3.10 11.52
N ASP A 114 27.55 -3.77 12.63
CA ASP A 114 28.40 -3.27 13.71
C ASP A 114 29.80 -2.89 13.18
N LEU A 115 30.58 -2.16 13.98
CA LEU A 115 31.99 -1.90 13.66
C LEU A 115 32.79 -3.21 13.62
N ALA A 116 33.75 -3.31 12.71
CA ALA A 116 34.63 -4.47 12.64
C ALA A 116 35.49 -4.52 13.92
N LEU A 117 35.47 -5.67 14.60
CA LEU A 117 36.16 -5.83 15.88
C LEU A 117 37.68 -5.70 15.75
N ASP A 118 38.23 -6.05 14.58
CA ASP A 118 39.64 -5.86 14.27
C ASP A 118 40.04 -4.37 14.31
N ASP A 119 39.24 -3.49 13.69
CA ASP A 119 39.49 -2.04 13.66
C ASP A 119 39.39 -1.43 15.06
N VAL A 120 38.41 -1.89 15.84
CA VAL A 120 38.21 -1.46 17.24
C VAL A 120 39.36 -1.95 18.13
N GLY A 121 39.86 -3.17 17.90
CA GLY A 121 41.01 -3.73 18.62
C GLY A 121 42.30 -2.92 18.40
N ILE A 122 42.52 -2.43 17.18
CA ILE A 122 43.67 -1.55 16.86
C ILE A 122 43.60 -0.25 17.66
N GLU A 123 42.45 0.43 17.67
CA GLU A 123 42.27 1.69 18.40
C GLU A 123 42.33 1.52 19.92
N LEU A 124 42.00 0.32 20.42
CA LEU A 124 42.20 -0.06 21.83
C LEU A 124 43.67 -0.30 22.19
N GLY A 125 44.59 -0.24 21.22
CA GLY A 125 46.02 -0.45 21.43
C GLY A 125 46.41 -1.93 21.51
N LEU A 126 45.55 -2.85 21.05
CA LEU A 126 45.89 -4.27 20.91
C LEU A 126 46.73 -4.46 19.64
N TRP A 127 47.81 -5.21 19.73
CA TRP A 127 48.63 -5.58 18.56
C TRP A 127 48.46 -7.06 18.23
N ARG A 128 48.51 -7.37 16.94
CA ARG A 128 48.25 -8.73 16.45
C ARG A 128 49.50 -9.61 16.53
N LYS A 129 49.38 -10.77 17.17
CA LYS A 129 50.41 -11.83 17.26
C LYS A 129 49.80 -13.15 16.77
N GLY A 130 49.88 -13.39 15.47
CA GLY A 130 49.22 -14.54 14.82
C GLY A 130 47.71 -14.32 14.67
N ASN A 131 46.90 -15.23 15.22
CA ASN A 131 45.45 -15.09 15.27
C ASN A 131 44.94 -14.40 16.55
N GLU A 132 45.83 -14.05 17.47
CA GLU A 132 45.48 -13.41 18.75
C GLU A 132 45.87 -11.93 18.74
N TRP A 133 45.06 -11.12 19.42
CA TRP A 133 45.26 -9.69 19.66
C TRP A 133 45.71 -9.51 21.11
N VAL A 134 46.92 -8.99 21.31
CA VAL A 134 47.56 -8.90 22.62
C VAL A 134 47.74 -7.44 22.99
N GLY A 135 47.37 -7.07 24.22
CA GLY A 135 47.63 -5.74 24.76
C GLY A 135 47.27 -5.66 26.25
N GLY A 136 48.13 -5.02 27.04
CA GLY A 136 47.99 -4.97 28.49
C GLY A 136 47.95 -6.37 29.12
N SER A 137 46.89 -6.66 29.89
CA SER A 137 46.61 -7.97 30.51
C SER A 137 45.68 -8.87 29.69
N HIS A 138 45.34 -8.51 28.45
CA HIS A 138 44.34 -9.20 27.64
C HIS A 138 44.97 -9.96 26.46
N ILE A 139 44.40 -11.12 26.16
CA ILE A 139 44.72 -11.92 24.97
C ILE A 139 43.40 -12.19 24.26
N ILE A 140 43.03 -11.33 23.31
CA ILE A 140 41.74 -11.38 22.64
C ILE A 140 41.85 -12.19 21.34
N ASN A 141 41.03 -13.22 21.19
CA ASN A 141 40.82 -13.88 19.90
C ASN A 141 39.57 -13.30 19.24
N ILE A 142 39.67 -12.89 17.97
CA ILE A 142 38.55 -12.31 17.22
C ILE A 142 38.19 -13.25 16.06
N ASP A 143 36.94 -13.71 16.02
CA ASP A 143 36.38 -14.56 14.97
C ASP A 143 35.17 -13.87 14.33
N GLY A 144 35.44 -13.10 13.28
CA GLY A 144 34.43 -12.30 12.58
C GLY A 144 33.78 -11.26 13.48
N SER A 145 32.52 -11.50 13.86
CA SER A 145 31.75 -10.62 14.74
C SER A 145 31.77 -11.07 16.21
N LYS A 146 32.67 -11.97 16.61
CA LYS A 146 32.80 -12.45 17.99
C LYS A 146 34.23 -12.30 18.50
N PHE A 147 34.39 -12.18 19.80
CA PHE A 147 35.68 -12.20 20.45
C PHE A 147 35.64 -12.94 21.78
N SER A 148 36.78 -13.50 22.18
CA SER A 148 36.98 -14.13 23.49
C SER A 148 38.31 -13.70 24.09
N ASP A 149 38.34 -13.46 25.41
CA ASP A 149 39.56 -13.19 26.16
C ASP A 149 40.15 -14.49 26.72
N LEU A 150 41.35 -14.82 26.26
CA LEU A 150 42.12 -16.01 26.57
C LEU A 150 43.20 -15.76 27.64
N ALA A 151 43.22 -14.56 28.25
CA ALA A 151 44.15 -14.26 29.33
C ALA A 151 43.95 -15.19 30.55
N PRO A 152 45.02 -15.59 31.27
CA PRO A 152 44.90 -16.49 32.42
C PRO A 152 43.97 -15.93 33.50
N GLY A 153 42.83 -16.57 33.72
CA GLY A 153 41.81 -16.15 34.71
C GLY A 153 40.69 -15.24 34.16
N SER A 154 40.69 -14.93 32.86
CA SER A 154 39.62 -14.23 32.16
C SER A 154 38.78 -15.23 31.34
N HIS A 155 37.47 -15.23 31.55
CA HIS A 155 36.51 -16.01 30.76
C HIS A 155 35.40 -15.07 30.28
N PHE A 156 35.76 -14.13 29.41
CA PHE A 156 34.82 -13.19 28.83
C PHE A 156 34.71 -13.43 27.32
N GLU A 157 33.47 -13.54 26.84
CA GLU A 157 33.15 -13.63 25.42
C GLU A 157 32.17 -12.51 25.08
N GLY A 158 32.41 -11.82 23.97
CA GLY A 158 31.57 -10.72 23.50
C GLY A 158 31.42 -10.75 21.99
N ASN A 159 30.36 -10.11 21.47
CA ASN A 159 30.03 -10.20 20.04
C ASN A 159 29.91 -8.82 19.37
N HIS A 160 30.36 -7.74 20.03
CA HIS A 160 30.13 -6.37 19.59
C HIS A 160 31.27 -5.44 19.93
N ALA A 161 31.40 -4.36 19.15
CA ALA A 161 32.41 -3.33 19.35
C ALA A 161 32.30 -2.67 20.73
N ILE A 162 31.06 -2.39 21.17
CA ILE A 162 30.80 -1.82 22.51
C ILE A 162 31.23 -2.77 23.62
N ASP A 163 31.00 -4.08 23.47
CA ASP A 163 31.39 -5.07 24.49
C ASP A 163 32.91 -5.23 24.57
N LEU A 164 33.60 -5.18 23.43
CA LEU A 164 35.06 -5.20 23.36
C LEU A 164 35.66 -3.99 24.08
N VAL A 165 35.14 -2.79 23.82
CA VAL A 165 35.58 -1.55 24.48
C VAL A 165 35.27 -1.57 25.97
N LYS A 166 34.07 -2.03 26.37
CA LYS A 166 33.70 -2.17 27.79
C LYS A 166 34.65 -3.11 28.52
N HIS A 167 34.98 -4.25 27.91
CA HIS A 167 35.84 -5.28 28.51
C HIS A 167 37.29 -4.81 28.65
N VAL A 168 37.90 -4.32 27.56
CA VAL A 168 39.31 -3.91 27.54
C VAL A 168 39.56 -2.65 28.36
N ASN A 169 38.67 -1.64 28.27
CA ASN A 169 38.83 -0.39 29.03
C ASN A 169 38.17 -0.42 30.42
N GLN A 170 37.55 -1.54 30.80
CA GLN A 170 36.80 -1.70 32.06
C GLN A 170 35.83 -0.54 32.35
N CYS A 171 35.06 -0.14 31.34
CA CYS A 171 34.22 1.05 31.38
C CYS A 171 32.73 0.72 31.16
N ASN A 172 31.85 1.66 31.50
CA ASN A 172 30.41 1.47 31.31
C ASN A 172 29.99 1.71 29.85
N GLN A 173 28.77 1.32 29.49
CA GLN A 173 28.28 1.42 28.11
C GLN A 173 28.28 2.87 27.59
N THR A 174 27.90 3.84 28.42
CA THR A 174 27.85 5.25 28.03
C THR A 174 29.25 5.78 27.70
N THR A 175 30.24 5.42 28.51
CA THR A 175 31.64 5.79 28.26
C THR A 175 32.24 5.05 27.07
N ALA A 176 31.84 3.79 26.84
CA ALA A 176 32.26 3.04 25.67
C ALA A 176 31.70 3.64 24.36
N ILE A 177 30.43 4.07 24.35
CA ILE A 177 29.82 4.76 23.21
C ILE A 177 30.50 6.11 22.95
N ALA A 178 30.79 6.87 24.02
CA ALA A 178 31.52 8.13 23.90
C ALA A 178 32.94 7.91 23.33
N TRP A 179 33.64 6.88 23.79
CA TRP A 179 34.97 6.50 23.29
C TRP A 179 34.93 6.11 21.80
N ILE A 180 33.94 5.31 21.39
CA ILE A 180 33.74 4.98 19.97
C ILE A 180 33.41 6.24 19.17
N GLY A 181 32.61 7.15 19.71
CA GLY A 181 32.25 8.41 19.05
C GLY A 181 33.44 9.34 18.82
N GLU A 182 34.41 9.35 19.73
CA GLU A 182 35.65 10.11 19.59
C GLU A 182 36.56 9.54 18.49
N ARG A 183 36.64 8.21 18.36
CA ARG A 183 37.60 7.52 17.46
C ARG A 183 37.04 7.19 16.08
N PHE A 184 35.77 6.81 16.00
CA PHE A 184 35.09 6.37 14.78
C PHE A 184 33.99 7.36 14.33
N GLY A 185 33.89 8.51 15.01
CA GLY A 185 32.91 9.56 14.72
C GLY A 185 31.48 9.21 15.15
N GLU A 186 30.58 10.19 15.01
CA GLU A 186 29.17 10.05 15.41
C GLU A 186 28.46 8.89 14.69
N VAL A 187 28.80 8.65 13.43
CA VAL A 187 28.24 7.57 12.62
C VAL A 187 28.68 6.20 13.15
N GLY A 188 29.96 6.03 13.52
CA GLY A 188 30.48 4.79 14.10
C GLY A 188 29.84 4.47 15.46
N ALA A 189 29.69 5.49 16.32
CA ALA A 189 29.02 5.34 17.62
C ALA A 189 27.55 4.92 17.48
N LYS A 190 26.81 5.54 16.55
CA LYS A 190 25.41 5.17 16.30
C LYS A 190 25.27 3.74 15.79
N ARG A 191 26.13 3.31 14.87
CA ARG A 191 26.14 1.93 14.35
C ARG A 191 26.37 0.90 15.46
N ALA A 192 27.41 1.11 16.27
CA ALA A 192 27.73 0.21 17.37
C ALA A 192 26.61 0.17 18.44
N ALA A 193 25.99 1.32 18.73
CA ALA A 193 24.88 1.42 19.68
C ALA A 193 23.61 0.68 19.19
N ILE A 194 23.28 0.80 17.90
CA ILE A 194 22.12 0.12 17.29
C ILE A 194 22.33 -1.40 17.32
N ALA A 195 23.51 -1.88 16.92
CA ALA A 195 23.82 -3.32 16.92
C ALA A 195 23.76 -3.92 18.33
N HIS A 196 24.36 -3.24 19.33
CA HIS A 196 24.29 -3.66 20.73
C HIS A 196 22.85 -3.64 21.26
N ALA A 197 22.04 -2.63 20.90
CA ALA A 197 20.63 -2.55 21.32
C ALA A 197 19.76 -3.67 20.72
N GLN A 198 19.97 -4.03 19.46
CA GLN A 198 19.26 -5.14 18.81
C GLN A 198 19.55 -6.49 19.49
N LYS A 199 20.80 -6.74 19.90
CA LYS A 199 21.14 -7.96 20.64
C LYS A 199 20.61 -7.92 22.07
N VAL A 200 20.74 -6.81 22.79
CA VAL A 200 20.16 -6.69 24.13
C VAL A 200 18.65 -6.96 24.07
N ALA A 201 17.96 -6.48 23.03
CA ALA A 201 16.55 -6.82 22.81
C ALA A 201 16.35 -8.32 22.52
N ALA A 202 17.18 -8.95 21.67
CA ALA A 202 17.11 -10.38 21.39
C ALA A 202 17.39 -11.25 22.62
N ASP A 203 18.40 -10.90 23.43
CA ASP A 203 18.75 -11.56 24.68
C ASP A 203 17.64 -11.34 25.71
N ILE A 204 17.07 -10.14 25.83
CA ILE A 204 15.89 -9.88 26.68
C ILE A 204 14.72 -10.77 26.27
N ILE A 205 14.45 -10.92 24.97
CA ILE A 205 13.38 -11.80 24.47
C ILE A 205 13.64 -13.27 24.84
N GLN A 206 14.90 -13.70 24.93
CA GLN A 206 15.27 -15.08 25.26
C GLN A 206 15.45 -15.33 26.77
N THR A 207 15.83 -14.33 27.54
CA THR A 207 16.26 -14.47 28.95
C THR A 207 15.30 -13.84 29.94
N GLN A 208 14.58 -12.78 29.56
CA GLN A 208 13.54 -12.23 30.42
C GLN A 208 12.30 -13.10 30.29
N PRO A 209 11.78 -13.62 31.41
CA PRO A 209 10.47 -14.26 31.37
C PRO A 209 9.47 -13.20 30.89
N VAL A 210 8.67 -13.56 29.89
CA VAL A 210 7.51 -12.78 29.46
C VAL A 210 6.77 -12.38 30.74
N PRO A 211 6.41 -11.09 30.95
CA PRO A 211 5.66 -10.70 32.12
C PRO A 211 4.38 -11.53 32.16
N GLN A 212 4.38 -12.55 33.03
CA GLN A 212 3.26 -13.45 33.20
C GLN A 212 2.14 -12.61 33.78
N PHE A 213 1.02 -12.56 33.07
CA PHE A 213 -0.19 -11.93 33.55
C PHE A 213 -0.55 -12.54 34.91
N THR A 214 -0.54 -11.71 35.96
CA THR A 214 -0.98 -12.14 37.29
C THR A 214 -2.50 -11.93 37.38
N PRO A 215 -3.29 -12.99 37.60
CA PRO A 215 -4.74 -12.87 37.71
C PRO A 215 -5.14 -11.95 38.87
N PRO A 216 -6.29 -11.25 38.75
CA PRO A 216 -6.86 -10.52 39.88
C PRO A 216 -7.03 -11.44 41.10
N ILE A 217 -6.77 -10.94 42.30
CA ILE A 217 -6.91 -11.72 43.52
C ILE A 217 -8.40 -11.80 43.90
N GLU A 218 -8.86 -13.00 44.24
CA GLU A 218 -10.22 -13.23 44.72
C GLU A 218 -10.51 -12.41 45.99
N ASP A 219 -11.60 -11.63 45.95
CA ASP A 219 -12.21 -11.01 47.12
C ASP A 219 -13.62 -11.57 47.35
N LYS A 220 -13.71 -12.51 48.28
CA LYS A 220 -14.96 -13.18 48.67
C LYS A 220 -16.03 -12.21 49.19
N LYS A 221 -15.65 -11.02 49.68
CA LYS A 221 -16.61 -10.03 50.18
C LYS A 221 -17.46 -9.43 49.06
N GLN A 222 -16.93 -9.37 47.84
CA GLN A 222 -17.61 -8.80 46.67
C GLN A 222 -18.44 -9.84 45.89
N TRP A 223 -18.34 -11.12 46.26
CA TRP A 223 -19.02 -12.21 45.54
C TRP A 223 -20.53 -12.01 45.45
N GLN A 224 -21.17 -11.60 46.54
CA GLN A 224 -22.63 -11.46 46.58
C GLN A 224 -23.15 -10.43 45.57
N GLN A 225 -22.37 -9.37 45.31
CA GLN A 225 -22.70 -8.35 44.31
C GLN A 225 -22.52 -8.87 42.87
N VAL A 226 -21.45 -9.63 42.64
CA VAL A 226 -21.16 -10.30 41.35
C VAL A 226 -22.20 -11.38 41.04
N GLU A 227 -22.55 -12.21 42.02
CA GLU A 227 -23.56 -13.25 41.90
C GLU A 227 -24.93 -12.66 41.56
N HIS A 228 -25.33 -11.59 42.25
CA HIS A 228 -26.57 -10.86 41.95
C HIS A 228 -26.55 -10.28 40.53
N TYR A 229 -25.43 -9.72 40.10
CA TYR A 229 -25.27 -9.23 38.74
C TYR A 229 -25.39 -10.35 37.67
N LEU A 230 -24.75 -11.50 37.89
CA LEU A 230 -24.80 -12.64 36.96
C LEU A 230 -26.19 -13.28 36.89
N THR A 231 -26.85 -13.44 38.04
CA THR A 231 -28.16 -14.10 38.11
C THR A 231 -29.30 -13.18 37.71
N GLN A 232 -29.41 -12.00 38.32
CA GLN A 232 -30.56 -11.10 38.15
C GLN A 232 -30.44 -10.22 36.91
N LYS A 233 -29.24 -9.71 36.62
CA LYS A 233 -29.02 -8.77 35.50
C LYS A 233 -28.62 -9.49 34.21
N ARG A 234 -27.89 -10.59 34.30
CA ARG A 234 -27.46 -11.40 33.15
C ARG A 234 -28.28 -12.66 32.91
N GLY A 235 -29.13 -13.07 33.86
CA GLY A 235 -30.06 -14.18 33.68
C GLY A 235 -29.38 -15.56 33.66
N ILE A 236 -28.17 -15.69 34.20
CA ILE A 236 -27.51 -16.99 34.33
C ILE A 236 -28.16 -17.73 35.50
N PRO A 237 -28.56 -19.01 35.36
CA PRO A 237 -29.15 -19.78 36.45
C PRO A 237 -28.25 -19.77 37.69
N SER A 238 -28.85 -19.54 38.87
CA SER A 238 -28.13 -19.50 40.16
C SER A 238 -27.30 -20.76 40.37
N ASP A 239 -27.85 -21.91 40.03
CA ASP A 239 -27.19 -23.21 40.21
C ASP A 239 -25.92 -23.32 39.36
N CYS A 240 -25.92 -22.73 38.16
CA CYS A 240 -24.77 -22.68 37.28
C CYS A 240 -23.70 -21.72 37.82
N VAL A 241 -24.09 -20.52 38.25
CA VAL A 241 -23.17 -19.54 38.86
C VAL A 241 -22.52 -20.12 40.12
N GLN A 242 -23.31 -20.79 40.96
CA GLN A 242 -22.83 -21.43 42.19
C GLN A 242 -21.89 -22.60 41.87
N MET A 243 -22.22 -23.44 40.89
CA MET A 243 -21.37 -24.54 40.44
C MET A 243 -20.01 -24.03 39.95
N LEU A 244 -20.01 -23.00 39.09
CA LEU A 244 -18.79 -22.41 38.56
C LEU A 244 -17.92 -21.78 39.65
N HIS A 245 -18.54 -21.09 40.62
CA HIS A 245 -17.84 -20.53 41.77
C HIS A 245 -17.25 -21.61 42.68
N ASN A 246 -18.02 -22.66 42.98
CA ASN A 246 -17.54 -23.78 43.80
C ASN A 246 -16.39 -24.55 43.13
N GLN A 247 -16.32 -24.55 41.80
CA GLN A 247 -15.22 -25.13 41.03
C GLN A 247 -14.02 -24.18 40.87
N GLY A 248 -14.09 -22.95 41.41
CA GLY A 248 -13.05 -21.93 41.29
C GLY A 248 -12.90 -21.36 39.88
N LEU A 249 -13.92 -21.53 39.03
CA LEU A 249 -13.92 -21.08 37.64
C LEU A 249 -14.46 -19.65 37.49
N VAL A 250 -15.17 -19.14 38.49
CA VAL A 250 -15.67 -17.77 38.51
C VAL A 250 -15.51 -17.20 39.92
N TYR A 251 -14.97 -15.99 40.03
CA TYR A 251 -14.83 -15.29 41.31
C TYR A 251 -14.95 -13.78 41.15
N ALA A 252 -15.08 -13.06 42.28
CA ALA A 252 -15.10 -11.61 42.31
C ALA A 252 -13.72 -11.05 42.66
N ASP A 253 -13.28 -9.99 42.00
CA ASP A 253 -12.08 -9.24 42.40
C ASP A 253 -12.43 -8.12 43.41
N SER A 254 -11.40 -7.43 43.90
CA SER A 254 -11.54 -6.32 44.87
C SER A 254 -12.33 -5.11 44.36
N LYS A 255 -12.60 -5.03 43.05
CA LYS A 255 -13.39 -3.98 42.40
C LYS A 255 -14.81 -4.44 42.03
N ALA A 256 -15.22 -5.63 42.50
CA ALA A 256 -16.48 -6.28 42.13
C ALA A 256 -16.61 -6.59 40.62
N ASN A 257 -15.49 -6.80 39.92
CA ASN A 257 -15.50 -7.38 38.59
C ASN A 257 -15.70 -8.89 38.66
N VAL A 258 -16.36 -9.44 37.64
CA VAL A 258 -16.47 -10.89 37.45
C VAL A 258 -15.22 -11.39 36.74
N VAL A 259 -14.49 -12.31 37.36
CA VAL A 259 -13.34 -12.99 36.76
C VAL A 259 -13.72 -14.42 36.42
N PHE A 260 -13.51 -14.81 35.17
CA PHE A 260 -13.76 -16.16 34.66
C PHE A 260 -12.42 -16.82 34.32
N VAL A 261 -12.22 -18.05 34.81
CA VAL A 261 -11.03 -18.87 34.58
C VAL A 261 -11.37 -19.91 33.52
N MET A 262 -10.71 -19.86 32.37
CA MET A 262 -10.83 -20.90 31.35
C MET A 262 -9.83 -22.04 31.62
N ARG A 263 -10.20 -23.25 31.22
CA ARG A 263 -9.33 -24.43 31.16
C ARG A 263 -9.46 -25.05 29.77
N ASP A 264 -8.39 -25.65 29.27
CA ASP A 264 -8.48 -26.56 28.12
C ASP A 264 -9.34 -27.78 28.47
N LEU A 265 -9.85 -28.50 27.46
CA LEU A 265 -10.60 -29.74 27.56
C LEU A 265 -9.87 -30.81 28.38
N ASP A 266 -8.53 -30.79 28.34
CA ASP A 266 -7.67 -31.69 29.11
C ASP A 266 -7.35 -31.20 30.53
N GLY A 267 -7.94 -30.07 30.95
CA GLY A 267 -7.81 -29.52 32.30
C GLY A 267 -6.46 -28.91 32.64
N ASN A 268 -5.55 -28.79 31.67
CA ASN A 268 -4.19 -28.27 31.87
C ASN A 268 -4.05 -26.85 31.32
N ASP A 269 -3.52 -26.00 32.20
CA ASP A 269 -3.18 -24.58 32.09
C ASP A 269 -4.30 -23.49 32.07
N PRO A 270 -4.23 -22.50 33.00
CA PRO A 270 -5.11 -21.35 33.09
C PRO A 270 -4.63 -20.11 32.30
N ASP A 271 -3.60 -20.22 31.46
CA ASP A 271 -2.98 -19.08 30.78
C ASP A 271 -3.87 -18.39 29.73
N PHE A 272 -5.05 -18.94 29.45
CA PHE A 272 -6.04 -18.35 28.56
C PHE A 272 -7.04 -17.46 29.31
N PHE A 273 -6.56 -16.37 29.92
CA PHE A 273 -7.46 -15.37 30.49
C PHE A 273 -8.25 -14.65 29.38
N LEU A 274 -9.53 -14.36 29.66
CA LEU A 274 -10.50 -13.66 28.81
C LEU A 274 -10.11 -12.20 28.53
N THR A 275 -9.03 -12.00 27.79
CA THR A 275 -8.60 -10.71 27.24
C THR A 275 -9.29 -10.41 25.91
N SER A 276 -9.92 -11.41 25.28
CA SER A 276 -10.72 -11.20 24.08
C SER A 276 -12.01 -10.44 24.38
N GLU A 277 -12.02 -9.15 24.06
CA GLU A 277 -13.19 -8.27 24.13
C GLU A 277 -14.42 -8.88 23.43
N TRP A 278 -14.21 -9.69 22.39
CA TRP A 278 -15.29 -10.40 21.69
C TRP A 278 -15.97 -11.49 22.54
N ILE A 279 -15.25 -12.21 23.43
CA ILE A 279 -15.88 -13.21 24.32
C ILE A 279 -16.67 -12.51 25.43
N LYS A 280 -16.17 -11.37 25.95
CA LYS A 280 -16.94 -10.52 26.87
C LYS A 280 -18.26 -10.09 26.21
N SER A 281 -18.19 -9.61 24.96
CA SER A 281 -19.37 -9.25 24.16
C SER A 281 -20.33 -10.43 23.91
N ALA A 282 -19.82 -11.62 23.59
CA ALA A 282 -20.65 -12.80 23.32
C ALA A 282 -21.33 -13.33 24.60
N LEU A 283 -20.60 -13.46 25.71
CA LEU A 283 -21.12 -13.88 27.01
C LEU A 283 -22.15 -12.90 27.58
N ILE A 284 -21.95 -11.60 27.36
CA ILE A 284 -22.90 -10.54 27.76
C ILE A 284 -24.27 -10.70 27.08
N ASN A 285 -24.32 -11.32 25.90
CA ASN A 285 -25.52 -11.45 25.07
C ASN A 285 -26.19 -12.84 25.16
N LEU A 286 -25.58 -13.81 25.84
CA LEU A 286 -26.14 -15.14 26.04
C LEU A 286 -27.19 -15.12 27.16
N LYS A 287 -28.46 -14.97 26.78
CA LYS A 287 -29.58 -15.31 27.68
C LYS A 287 -29.87 -16.81 27.58
N LEU A 288 -29.28 -17.58 28.48
CA LEU A 288 -29.60 -18.99 28.63
C LEU A 288 -30.91 -19.15 29.39
N TYR A 289 -32.03 -19.15 28.67
CA TYR A 289 -33.29 -19.61 29.23
C TYR A 289 -33.24 -21.14 29.31
N ASN A 290 -33.05 -21.72 30.49
CA ASN A 290 -33.21 -23.17 30.61
C ASN A 290 -34.04 -23.57 31.84
N CYS A 291 -35.17 -24.20 31.54
CA CYS A 291 -36.01 -24.95 32.45
C CYS A 291 -35.55 -26.42 32.35
N ASN A 292 -34.87 -26.96 33.37
CA ASN A 292 -34.74 -28.40 33.64
C ASN A 292 -34.43 -29.35 32.44
N ALA A 293 -33.39 -29.08 31.64
CA ALA A 293 -32.88 -30.06 30.69
C ALA A 293 -31.41 -30.38 30.97
N ASN A 294 -31.09 -31.66 31.22
CA ASN A 294 -29.73 -32.24 31.34
C ASN A 294 -28.90 -32.05 30.05
N LYS A 295 -28.60 -30.80 29.68
CA LYS A 295 -27.82 -30.44 28.50
C LYS A 295 -26.63 -29.58 28.93
N THR A 296 -25.44 -29.94 28.44
CA THR A 296 -24.20 -29.19 28.66
C THR A 296 -23.90 -28.34 27.43
N ALA A 297 -23.73 -27.03 27.62
CA ALA A 297 -23.27 -26.11 26.56
C ALA A 297 -21.77 -25.89 26.68
N ILE A 298 -21.03 -26.04 25.58
CA ILE A 298 -19.58 -25.81 25.51
C ILE A 298 -19.35 -24.50 24.74
N LEU A 299 -18.68 -23.54 25.37
CA LEU A 299 -18.34 -22.27 24.74
C LEU A 299 -16.97 -22.40 24.08
N LEU A 300 -16.95 -22.26 22.76
CA LEU A 300 -15.75 -22.38 21.95
C LEU A 300 -15.13 -20.99 21.71
N GLY A 301 -13.80 -20.91 21.83
CA GLY A 301 -13.03 -19.74 21.41
C GLY A 301 -13.15 -19.47 19.90
N SER A 302 -12.74 -18.29 19.43
CA SER A 302 -12.87 -17.87 18.02
C SER A 302 -12.05 -18.73 17.06
N ASN A 303 -11.08 -19.47 17.60
CA ASN A 303 -10.17 -20.34 16.87
C ASN A 303 -10.38 -21.81 17.24
N ALA A 304 -11.37 -22.13 18.08
CA ALA A 304 -11.61 -23.51 18.48
C ALA A 304 -12.36 -24.22 17.35
N THR A 305 -11.68 -25.20 16.74
CA THR A 305 -12.23 -26.06 15.70
C THR A 305 -12.67 -27.38 16.32
N VAL A 306 -13.94 -27.73 16.17
CA VAL A 306 -14.42 -29.08 16.53
C VAL A 306 -13.83 -30.07 15.52
N SER A 307 -13.23 -31.16 15.99
CA SER A 307 -12.75 -32.23 15.12
C SER A 307 -13.89 -32.74 14.23
N SER A 308 -13.57 -33.11 13.00
CA SER A 308 -14.54 -33.67 12.05
C SER A 308 -15.32 -34.87 12.60
N ASP A 309 -14.73 -35.59 13.55
CA ASP A 309 -15.31 -36.79 14.16
C ASP A 309 -16.38 -36.46 15.20
N ILE A 310 -16.28 -35.28 15.83
CA ILE A 310 -17.18 -34.83 16.91
C ILE A 310 -18.21 -33.79 16.38
N ALA A 311 -17.87 -33.10 15.29
CA ALA A 311 -18.71 -32.07 14.69
C ALA A 311 -20.16 -32.51 14.36
N PRO A 312 -20.44 -33.77 13.96
CA PRO A 312 -21.83 -34.23 13.75
C PRO A 312 -22.64 -34.37 15.05
N GLU A 313 -21.97 -34.68 16.16
CA GLU A 313 -22.59 -34.96 17.46
C GLU A 313 -22.76 -33.71 18.33
N VAL A 314 -21.99 -32.65 18.03
CA VAL A 314 -22.03 -31.38 18.76
C VAL A 314 -22.74 -30.33 17.92
N PRO A 315 -24.05 -30.07 18.15
CA PRO A 315 -24.76 -29.01 17.46
C PRO A 315 -24.09 -27.67 17.78
N THR A 316 -23.42 -27.11 16.78
CA THR A 316 -22.67 -25.86 16.91
C THR A 316 -23.58 -24.69 16.60
N VAL A 317 -23.77 -23.80 17.58
CA VAL A 317 -24.51 -22.54 17.40
C VAL A 317 -23.48 -21.42 17.24
N ILE A 318 -23.44 -20.82 16.05
CA ILE A 318 -22.58 -19.67 15.77
C ILE A 318 -23.38 -18.40 15.99
N GLN A 319 -23.00 -17.60 16.98
CA GLN A 319 -23.62 -16.30 17.20
C GLN A 319 -23.13 -15.30 16.14
N GLN A 320 -24.06 -14.85 15.31
CA GLN A 320 -23.79 -13.83 14.31
C GLN A 320 -23.76 -12.44 14.95
N LEU A 321 -23.19 -11.47 14.23
CA LEU A 321 -23.28 -10.06 14.62
C LEU A 321 -24.75 -9.60 14.60
N PRO A 322 -25.12 -8.65 15.49
CA PRO A 322 -26.50 -8.24 15.62
C PRO A 322 -27.00 -7.56 14.34
N ALA A 323 -28.22 -7.91 13.93
CA ALA A 323 -28.88 -7.27 12.78
C ALA A 323 -29.26 -5.82 13.12
N ILE A 324 -29.54 -5.01 12.10
CA ILE A 324 -29.90 -3.61 12.32
C ILE A 324 -31.18 -3.46 13.17
N GLU A 325 -32.13 -4.38 13.04
CA GLU A 325 -33.35 -4.44 13.82
C GLU A 325 -33.07 -4.78 15.29
N GLU A 326 -32.11 -5.68 15.55
CA GLU A 326 -31.69 -6.07 16.89
C GLU A 326 -30.95 -4.91 17.58
N ILE A 327 -30.03 -4.25 16.87
CA ILE A 327 -29.33 -3.06 17.35
C ILE A 327 -30.36 -1.95 17.64
N SER A 328 -31.30 -1.70 16.73
CA SER A 328 -32.33 -0.66 16.92
C SER A 328 -33.21 -0.95 18.13
N SER A 329 -33.61 -2.21 18.33
CA SER A 329 -34.41 -2.63 19.48
C SER A 329 -33.66 -2.48 20.80
N TYR A 330 -32.36 -2.78 20.80
CA TYR A 330 -31.48 -2.58 21.95
C TYR A 330 -31.29 -1.09 22.25
N LEU A 331 -30.98 -0.28 21.23
CA LEU A 331 -30.79 1.16 21.37
C LEU A 331 -32.06 1.89 21.83
N ALA A 332 -33.25 1.43 21.44
CA ALA A 332 -34.50 1.99 21.95
C ALA A 332 -34.66 1.83 23.48
N GLN A 333 -33.99 0.84 24.09
CA GLN A 333 -33.96 0.66 25.55
C GLN A 333 -32.87 1.51 26.21
N VAL A 334 -31.73 1.68 25.55
CA VAL A 334 -30.58 2.44 26.07
C VAL A 334 -30.78 3.95 25.92
N LEU A 335 -31.47 4.37 24.86
CA LEU A 335 -31.70 5.76 24.46
C LEU A 335 -33.21 6.04 24.32
N PRO A 336 -33.98 6.00 25.42
CA PRO A 336 -35.45 6.11 25.37
C PRO A 336 -35.95 7.48 24.87
N ASP A 337 -35.14 8.53 25.04
CA ASP A 337 -35.49 9.90 24.65
C ASP A 337 -35.22 10.21 23.16
N TYR A 338 -34.60 9.28 22.42
CA TYR A 338 -34.25 9.46 21.02
C TYR A 338 -35.40 9.06 20.09
N SER A 339 -35.54 9.78 18.97
CA SER A 339 -36.56 9.44 17.97
C SER A 339 -36.23 8.11 17.29
N ARG A 340 -37.24 7.46 16.69
CA ARG A 340 -37.02 6.22 15.91
C ARG A 340 -36.03 6.41 14.76
N SER A 341 -36.03 7.57 14.11
CA SER A 341 -35.07 7.87 13.05
C SER A 341 -33.64 7.98 13.58
N ASP A 342 -33.48 8.59 14.76
CA ASP A 342 -32.18 8.75 15.41
C ASP A 342 -31.63 7.42 15.88
N ILE A 343 -32.46 6.58 16.51
CA ILE A 343 -32.11 5.21 16.90
C ILE A 343 -31.64 4.41 15.69
N HIS A 344 -32.38 4.49 14.58
CA HIS A 344 -32.02 3.78 13.36
C HIS A 344 -30.71 4.33 12.75
N ALA A 345 -30.47 5.64 12.79
CA ALA A 345 -29.23 6.24 12.32
C ALA A 345 -28.02 5.79 13.18
N THR A 346 -28.16 5.81 14.50
CA THR A 346 -27.15 5.30 15.45
C THR A 346 -26.92 3.80 15.26
N ALA A 347 -27.97 3.00 15.00
CA ALA A 347 -27.85 1.59 14.68
C ALA A 347 -27.03 1.34 13.40
N ASN A 348 -27.20 2.18 12.38
CA ASN A 348 -26.37 2.09 11.17
C ASN A 348 -24.90 2.37 11.44
N ALA A 349 -24.58 3.31 12.34
CA ALA A 349 -23.20 3.59 12.75
C ALA A 349 -22.61 2.43 13.57
N GLY A 350 -23.44 1.78 14.40
CA GLY A 350 -23.10 0.61 15.20
C GLY A 350 -22.96 -0.70 14.42
N LEU A 351 -23.49 -0.76 13.19
CA LEU A 351 -23.54 -1.99 12.39
C LEU A 351 -22.14 -2.62 12.24
N GLY A 352 -22.06 -3.93 12.43
CA GLY A 352 -20.79 -4.66 12.37
C GLY A 352 -20.00 -4.73 13.67
N MET A 353 -20.46 -4.04 14.72
CA MET A 353 -19.96 -4.19 16.10
C MET A 353 -20.91 -5.07 16.93
N TYR A 354 -20.40 -5.64 18.01
CA TYR A 354 -21.25 -6.30 19.00
C TYR A 354 -22.03 -5.27 19.83
N LEU A 355 -23.18 -5.66 20.40
CA LEU A 355 -24.02 -4.76 21.20
C LEU A 355 -23.26 -4.14 22.39
N ALA A 356 -22.33 -4.87 23.02
CA ALA A 356 -21.57 -4.33 24.15
C ALA A 356 -20.55 -3.29 23.72
N ASP A 357 -19.95 -3.43 22.53
CA ASP A 357 -19.04 -2.42 21.98
C ASP A 357 -19.81 -1.15 21.59
N ILE A 358 -21.03 -1.31 21.05
CA ILE A 358 -21.94 -0.19 20.76
C ILE A 358 -22.29 0.55 22.06
N ASP A 359 -22.71 -0.17 23.11
CA ASP A 359 -23.02 0.40 24.43
C ASP A 359 -21.81 1.12 25.03
N TYR A 360 -20.62 0.51 24.96
CA TYR A 360 -19.40 1.12 25.44
C TYR A 360 -19.06 2.42 24.70
N GLY A 361 -19.13 2.41 23.36
CA GLY A 361 -18.91 3.60 22.52
C GLY A 361 -19.89 4.73 22.83
N ILE A 362 -21.17 4.40 23.07
CA ILE A 362 -22.19 5.38 23.46
C ILE A 362 -21.89 5.98 24.83
N ARG A 363 -21.53 5.15 25.82
CA ARG A 363 -21.17 5.63 27.17
C ARG A 363 -19.94 6.53 27.14
N GLN A 364 -18.94 6.20 26.33
CA GLN A 364 -17.77 7.03 26.09
C GLN A 364 -18.18 8.40 25.52
N ALA A 365 -19.05 8.43 24.50
CA ALA A 365 -19.55 9.67 23.93
C ALA A 365 -20.27 10.55 24.97
N PHE A 366 -21.15 9.96 25.79
CA PHE A 366 -21.84 10.70 26.86
C PHE A 366 -20.90 11.20 27.95
N ALA A 367 -19.89 10.42 28.33
CA ALA A 367 -18.86 10.87 29.28
C ALA A 367 -18.07 12.08 28.76
N SER A 368 -17.91 12.22 27.44
CA SER A 368 -17.31 13.40 26.80
C SER A 368 -18.28 14.57 26.60
N GLY A 369 -19.52 14.50 27.11
CA GLY A 369 -20.52 15.56 26.99
C GLY A 369 -21.26 15.58 25.65
N VAL A 370 -21.12 14.54 24.82
CA VAL A 370 -21.80 14.43 23.52
C VAL A 370 -23.22 13.90 23.72
N SER A 371 -24.20 14.79 23.73
CA SER A 371 -25.64 14.44 23.83
C SER A 371 -26.43 14.50 22.51
N PRO A 372 -26.14 15.38 21.53
CA PRO A 372 -26.94 15.43 20.31
C PRO A 372 -26.64 14.26 19.33
N THR A 373 -27.68 13.82 18.60
CA THR A 373 -27.63 12.61 17.75
C THR A 373 -26.54 12.65 16.67
N PRO A 374 -26.34 13.75 15.91
CA PRO A 374 -25.30 13.79 14.87
C PRO A 374 -23.89 13.60 15.44
N GLU A 375 -23.60 14.21 16.57
CA GLU A 375 -22.31 14.15 17.27
C GLU A 375 -22.11 12.77 17.90
N LEU A 376 -23.17 12.15 18.44
CA LEU A 376 -23.13 10.77 18.93
C LEU A 376 -22.80 9.78 17.81
N ILE A 377 -23.44 9.91 16.64
CA ILE A 377 -23.17 9.08 15.46
C ILE A 377 -21.71 9.23 15.01
N ALA A 378 -21.20 10.46 14.97
CA ALA A 378 -19.82 10.73 14.60
C ALA A 378 -18.84 10.11 15.61
N SER A 379 -19.09 10.29 16.92
CA SER A 379 -18.27 9.71 17.99
C SER A 379 -18.26 8.18 17.94
N LEU A 380 -19.43 7.55 17.77
CA LEU A 380 -19.55 6.10 17.65
C LEU A 380 -18.83 5.56 16.39
N SER A 381 -18.88 6.30 15.28
CA SER A 381 -18.17 5.94 14.06
C SER A 381 -16.64 6.01 14.23
N VAL A 382 -16.15 7.03 14.95
CA VAL A 382 -14.72 7.14 15.31
C VAL A 382 -14.31 5.98 16.21
N TYR A 383 -15.08 5.69 17.26
CA TYR A 383 -14.85 4.55 18.15
C TYR A 383 -14.80 3.22 17.37
N LYS A 384 -15.74 2.98 16.45
CA LYS A 384 -15.76 1.80 15.56
C LYS A 384 -14.45 1.66 14.78
N ILE A 385 -13.97 2.75 14.18
CA ILE A 385 -12.72 2.76 13.41
C ILE A 385 -11.54 2.43 14.31
N GLU A 386 -11.44 3.04 15.50
CA GLU A 386 -10.35 2.80 16.45
C GLU A 386 -10.35 1.37 16.99
N LEU A 387 -11.53 0.85 17.34
CA LEU A 387 -11.72 -0.53 17.78
C LEU A 387 -11.19 -1.50 16.73
N PHE A 388 -11.59 -1.33 15.46
CA PHE A 388 -11.18 -2.23 14.39
C PHE A 388 -9.71 -2.07 14.00
N LYS A 389 -9.14 -0.86 14.09
CA LYS A 389 -7.69 -0.65 13.98
C LYS A 389 -6.93 -1.45 15.03
N ARG A 390 -7.38 -1.40 16.29
CA ARG A 390 -6.73 -2.07 17.43
C ARG A 390 -6.84 -3.59 17.36
N ILE A 391 -8.02 -4.11 17.01
CA ILE A 391 -8.29 -5.55 17.04
C ILE A 391 -7.73 -6.26 15.80
N TYR A 392 -7.86 -5.65 14.62
CA TYR A 392 -7.64 -6.34 13.35
C TYR A 392 -6.47 -5.80 12.53
N SER A 393 -5.73 -4.82 13.03
CA SER A 393 -4.58 -4.22 12.34
C SER A 393 -4.93 -3.72 10.92
N ILE A 394 -6.15 -3.21 10.73
CA ILE A 394 -6.59 -2.64 9.44
C ILE A 394 -6.21 -1.16 9.35
N GLN A 395 -5.73 -0.75 8.18
CA GLN A 395 -5.53 0.66 7.86
C GLN A 395 -6.82 1.30 7.31
N PHE A 396 -7.46 2.15 8.12
CA PHE A 396 -8.49 3.07 7.63
C PHE A 396 -7.85 4.38 7.16
N LEU A 397 -8.27 4.85 5.99
CA LEU A 397 -7.85 6.15 5.47
C LEU A 397 -8.86 7.23 5.84
N GLN A 398 -8.33 8.39 6.18
CA GLN A 398 -9.12 9.61 6.33
C GLN A 398 -9.37 10.24 4.96
N PRO A 399 -10.55 10.84 4.74
CA PRO A 399 -10.79 11.62 3.54
C PRO A 399 -9.80 12.79 3.46
N PRO A 400 -9.38 13.18 2.25
CA PRO A 400 -8.55 14.35 2.07
C PRO A 400 -9.32 15.62 2.49
N SER A 401 -8.61 16.60 3.05
CA SER A 401 -9.17 17.88 3.48
C SER A 401 -9.42 18.86 2.33
N THR A 402 -8.68 18.73 1.24
CA THR A 402 -8.86 19.57 0.05
C THR A 402 -9.97 19.03 -0.86
N PRO A 403 -10.71 19.90 -1.56
CA PRO A 403 -11.71 19.46 -2.53
C PRO A 403 -11.04 18.85 -3.78
N ILE A 404 -11.79 18.02 -4.51
CA ILE A 404 -11.38 17.53 -5.84
C ILE A 404 -11.66 18.62 -6.87
N GLY A 405 -10.67 18.98 -7.69
CA GLY A 405 -10.86 19.80 -8.89
C GLY A 405 -11.17 18.91 -10.11
N GLY A 406 -12.25 19.21 -10.83
CA GLY A 406 -12.67 18.44 -12.01
C GLY A 406 -13.43 17.15 -11.70
N LEU A 407 -13.50 16.24 -12.66
CA LEU A 407 -14.12 14.92 -12.53
C LEU A 407 -15.63 14.97 -12.18
N GLU A 408 -16.36 15.92 -12.76
CA GLU A 408 -17.74 16.27 -12.39
C GLU A 408 -18.71 15.09 -12.54
N LEU A 409 -18.58 14.29 -13.59
CA LEU A 409 -19.46 13.14 -13.84
C LEU A 409 -19.26 12.06 -12.79
N MET A 410 -18.01 11.78 -12.43
CA MET A 410 -17.69 10.82 -11.37
C MET A 410 -18.17 11.33 -9.99
N GLN A 411 -18.00 12.62 -9.68
CA GLN A 411 -18.54 13.21 -8.46
C GLN A 411 -20.08 13.16 -8.42
N SER A 412 -20.75 13.36 -9.57
CA SER A 412 -22.20 13.19 -9.70
C SER A 412 -22.63 11.73 -9.46
N ALA A 413 -21.88 10.76 -9.97
CA ALA A 413 -22.12 9.34 -9.74
C ALA A 413 -22.02 9.00 -8.24
N PHE A 414 -20.98 9.47 -7.54
CA PHE A 414 -20.86 9.28 -6.08
C PHE A 414 -22.02 9.91 -5.29
N LYS A 415 -22.52 11.09 -5.71
CA LYS A 415 -23.73 11.68 -5.12
C LYS A 415 -24.95 10.79 -5.34
N THR A 416 -25.09 10.17 -6.50
CA THR A 416 -26.15 9.20 -6.78
C THR A 416 -26.01 7.96 -5.90
N TYR A 417 -24.81 7.40 -5.77
CA TYR A 417 -24.54 6.23 -4.92
C TYR A 417 -24.83 6.51 -3.45
N LYS A 418 -24.55 7.72 -2.96
CA LYS A 418 -24.97 8.13 -1.61
C LYS A 418 -26.49 7.99 -1.41
N ARG A 419 -27.30 8.31 -2.43
CA ARG A 419 -28.76 8.15 -2.37
C ARG A 419 -29.18 6.67 -2.37
N LEU A 420 -28.42 5.80 -3.03
CA LEU A 420 -28.66 4.35 -3.04
C LEU A 420 -28.41 3.67 -1.68
N LEU A 421 -27.63 4.29 -0.80
CA LEU A 421 -27.40 3.81 0.57
C LEU A 421 -28.59 4.02 1.53
N THR A 422 -29.61 4.76 1.08
CA THR A 422 -30.80 5.06 1.90
C THR A 422 -31.71 3.84 2.04
N THR A 423 -32.44 3.75 3.15
CA THR A 423 -33.45 2.71 3.38
C THR A 423 -34.54 2.71 2.30
N LEU A 424 -34.92 3.90 1.80
CA LEU A 424 -35.89 4.03 0.73
C LEU A 424 -35.40 3.36 -0.57
N ALA A 425 -34.15 3.60 -0.97
CA ALA A 425 -33.59 2.95 -2.16
C ALA A 425 -33.59 1.42 -2.04
N LYS A 426 -33.28 0.90 -0.84
CA LYS A 426 -33.33 -0.54 -0.56
C LYS A 426 -34.75 -1.11 -0.63
N ALA A 427 -35.76 -0.37 -0.18
CA ALA A 427 -37.16 -0.79 -0.30
C ALA A 427 -37.61 -0.94 -1.76
N TYR A 428 -36.99 -0.19 -2.68
CA TYR A 428 -37.15 -0.36 -4.13
C TYR A 428 -36.24 -1.43 -4.75
N ASN A 429 -35.52 -2.22 -3.94
CA ASN A 429 -34.51 -3.19 -4.37
C ASN A 429 -33.38 -2.57 -5.22
N LEU A 430 -33.12 -1.27 -5.08
CA LEU A 430 -31.98 -0.61 -5.71
C LEU A 430 -30.72 -0.93 -4.91
N ARG A 431 -29.64 -1.28 -5.61
CA ARG A 431 -28.36 -1.65 -5.01
C ARG A 431 -27.26 -0.74 -5.49
N LEU A 432 -26.25 -0.55 -4.66
CA LEU A 432 -24.99 0.03 -5.08
C LEU A 432 -24.29 -0.86 -6.12
N PRO A 433 -23.48 -0.27 -7.01
CA PRO A 433 -22.53 -1.06 -7.79
C PRO A 433 -21.62 -1.85 -6.84
N LYS A 434 -21.32 -3.10 -7.19
CA LYS A 434 -20.45 -3.97 -6.41
C LYS A 434 -19.01 -3.49 -6.42
N GLY A 435 -18.57 -2.92 -7.54
CA GLY A 435 -17.22 -2.45 -7.75
C GLY A 435 -17.16 -1.28 -8.73
N ILE A 436 -16.26 -0.34 -8.44
CA ILE A 436 -15.90 0.78 -9.28
C ILE A 436 -14.41 0.66 -9.63
N LEU A 437 -14.08 0.69 -10.92
CA LEU A 437 -12.71 0.64 -11.40
C LEU A 437 -12.31 2.00 -11.99
N LEU A 438 -11.28 2.63 -11.43
CA LEU A 438 -10.71 3.89 -11.90
C LEU A 438 -9.49 3.59 -12.77
N ILE A 439 -9.56 3.90 -14.05
CA ILE A 439 -8.49 3.66 -15.03
C ILE A 439 -7.96 4.95 -15.65
N GLY A 440 -6.67 5.00 -15.93
CA GLY A 440 -6.06 6.11 -16.64
C GLY A 440 -4.60 6.35 -16.28
N PRO A 441 -3.95 7.37 -16.87
CA PRO A 441 -2.54 7.66 -16.63
C PRO A 441 -2.23 7.93 -15.14
N PRO A 442 -1.01 7.66 -14.66
CA PRO A 442 -0.64 7.97 -13.28
C PRO A 442 -0.63 9.48 -13.04
N GLY A 443 -0.95 9.89 -11.81
CA GLY A 443 -0.99 11.31 -11.42
C GLY A 443 -2.24 12.10 -11.81
N THR A 444 -3.23 11.48 -12.46
CA THR A 444 -4.52 12.12 -12.83
C THR A 444 -5.54 12.21 -11.69
N GLY A 445 -5.21 11.69 -10.50
CA GLY A 445 -6.08 11.81 -9.31
C GLY A 445 -6.95 10.60 -9.00
N LYS A 446 -6.68 9.42 -9.58
CA LYS A 446 -7.40 8.16 -9.28
C LYS A 446 -7.43 7.83 -7.78
N SER A 447 -6.26 7.68 -7.15
CA SER A 447 -6.17 7.33 -5.73
C SER A 447 -6.70 8.45 -4.82
N TYR A 448 -6.54 9.70 -5.23
CA TYR A 448 -7.11 10.84 -4.52
C TYR A 448 -8.65 10.83 -4.55
N SER A 449 -9.23 10.51 -5.70
CA SER A 449 -10.68 10.43 -5.91
C SER A 449 -11.31 9.29 -5.13
N ALA A 450 -10.65 8.13 -5.10
CA ALA A 450 -11.08 7.01 -4.27
C ALA A 450 -11.11 7.41 -2.78
N LYS A 451 -10.06 8.08 -2.27
CA LYS A 451 -10.03 8.57 -0.88
C LYS A 451 -11.14 9.59 -0.60
N ALA A 452 -11.38 10.52 -1.53
CA ALA A 452 -12.43 11.53 -1.39
C ALA A 452 -13.85 10.95 -1.47
N SER A 453 -14.04 9.80 -2.12
CA SER A 453 -15.34 9.11 -2.16
C SER A 453 -15.87 8.76 -0.77
N SER A 454 -14.99 8.49 0.20
CA SER A 454 -15.36 8.20 1.59
C SER A 454 -16.15 9.33 2.24
N ALA A 455 -15.69 10.58 2.10
CA ALA A 455 -16.40 11.77 2.58
C ALA A 455 -17.72 12.00 1.83
N GLN A 456 -17.74 11.78 0.51
CA GLN A 456 -18.95 11.99 -0.28
C GLN A 456 -20.05 10.99 0.10
N LEU A 457 -19.69 9.71 0.22
CA LEU A 457 -20.59 8.62 0.57
C LEU A 457 -20.92 8.56 2.07
N GLY A 458 -20.07 9.14 2.91
CA GLY A 458 -20.20 9.04 4.37
C GLY A 458 -19.88 7.64 4.89
N LEU A 459 -18.98 6.92 4.23
CA LEU A 459 -18.58 5.55 4.59
C LEU A 459 -17.10 5.51 4.98
N PRO A 460 -16.70 4.71 5.98
CA PRO A 460 -15.29 4.47 6.27
C PRO A 460 -14.61 3.81 5.07
N LEU A 461 -13.31 4.08 4.88
CA LEU A 461 -12.53 3.53 3.78
C LEU A 461 -11.33 2.75 4.31
N ILE A 462 -11.24 1.49 3.89
CA ILE A 462 -10.13 0.58 4.15
C ILE A 462 -9.27 0.54 2.89
N ILE A 463 -7.97 0.75 3.03
CA ILE A 463 -7.02 0.55 1.93
C ILE A 463 -6.42 -0.85 1.99
N LEU A 464 -6.34 -1.47 0.83
CA LEU A 464 -5.66 -2.73 0.63
C LEU A 464 -4.60 -2.58 -0.47
N GLU A 465 -3.34 -2.67 -0.05
CA GLU A 465 -2.21 -2.70 -0.97
C GLU A 465 -2.09 -4.11 -1.56
N TRP A 466 -2.74 -4.32 -2.71
CA TRP A 466 -2.86 -5.65 -3.31
C TRP A 466 -1.50 -6.30 -3.61
N GLY A 467 -0.49 -5.49 -3.99
CA GLY A 467 0.87 -5.97 -4.22
C GLY A 467 1.53 -6.66 -3.01
N ASN A 468 1.11 -6.32 -1.78
CA ASN A 468 1.71 -6.87 -0.56
C ASN A 468 1.31 -8.32 -0.32
N PHE A 469 0.22 -8.84 -0.92
CA PHE A 469 -0.17 -10.23 -0.73
C PHE A 469 0.91 -11.23 -1.17
N ARG A 470 1.73 -10.84 -2.15
CA ARG A 470 2.85 -11.66 -2.61
C ARG A 470 3.88 -11.93 -1.49
N SER A 471 4.12 -10.94 -0.62
CA SER A 471 5.03 -11.08 0.52
C SER A 471 4.57 -12.10 1.55
N TYR A 472 3.28 -12.46 1.57
CA TYR A 472 2.74 -13.44 2.51
C TYR A 472 2.90 -14.89 2.05
N GLY A 473 3.36 -15.13 0.81
CA GLY A 473 3.58 -16.47 0.27
C GLY A 473 2.36 -17.37 0.45
N ASN A 474 2.56 -18.53 1.09
CA ASN A 474 1.50 -19.52 1.32
C ASN A 474 0.35 -19.03 2.23
N LEU A 475 0.57 -17.97 3.02
CA LEU A 475 -0.46 -17.39 3.88
C LEU A 475 -1.33 -16.34 3.18
N ALA A 476 -1.02 -15.98 1.93
CA ALA A 476 -1.71 -14.92 1.21
C ALA A 476 -3.22 -15.19 1.08
N GLU A 477 -3.61 -16.40 0.71
CA GLU A 477 -5.01 -16.80 0.54
C GLU A 477 -5.76 -16.76 1.88
N TYR A 478 -5.16 -17.32 2.94
CA TYR A 478 -5.73 -17.28 4.28
C TYR A 478 -5.93 -15.84 4.77
N LYS A 479 -4.94 -14.97 4.55
CA LYS A 479 -5.02 -13.54 4.92
C LYS A 479 -6.08 -12.81 4.11
N LEU A 480 -6.17 -13.06 2.79
CA LEU A 480 -7.20 -12.44 1.95
C LEU A 480 -8.59 -12.88 2.41
N LYS A 481 -8.81 -14.20 2.63
CA LYS A 481 -10.08 -14.72 3.13
C LYS A 481 -10.46 -14.11 4.48
N SER A 482 -9.51 -14.00 5.39
CA SER A 482 -9.73 -13.41 6.71
C SER A 482 -10.09 -11.94 6.62
N LEU A 483 -9.40 -11.18 5.76
CA LEU A 483 -9.70 -9.78 5.49
C LEU A 483 -11.09 -9.60 4.87
N LEU A 484 -11.44 -10.37 3.85
CA LEU A 484 -12.74 -10.28 3.19
C LEU A 484 -13.89 -10.61 4.16
N THR A 485 -13.71 -11.65 4.97
CA THR A 485 -14.67 -12.02 6.04
C THR A 485 -14.83 -10.87 7.03
N LEU A 486 -13.74 -10.18 7.37
CA LEU A 486 -13.77 -9.05 8.27
C LEU A 486 -14.44 -7.82 7.61
N VAL A 487 -14.15 -7.53 6.35
CA VAL A 487 -14.80 -6.45 5.60
C VAL A 487 -16.32 -6.66 5.51
N ASP A 488 -16.77 -7.91 5.32
CA ASP A 488 -18.19 -8.27 5.40
C ASP A 488 -18.81 -7.98 6.76
N ARG A 489 -18.08 -8.31 7.84
CA ARG A 489 -18.53 -8.03 9.21
C ARG A 489 -18.66 -6.53 9.47
N ILE A 490 -17.67 -5.75 9.05
CA ILE A 490 -17.66 -4.28 9.24
C ILE A 490 -18.90 -3.67 8.61
N ASN A 491 -19.25 -4.14 7.39
CA ASN A 491 -20.39 -3.71 6.58
C ASN A 491 -20.40 -2.17 6.33
N ARG A 492 -21.17 -1.68 5.33
CA ARG A 492 -21.24 -0.26 4.97
C ARG A 492 -19.84 0.41 4.95
N VAL A 493 -18.93 -0.14 4.15
CA VAL A 493 -17.52 0.25 4.11
C VAL A 493 -17.03 0.27 2.67
N ILE A 494 -16.06 1.13 2.37
CA ILE A 494 -15.36 1.15 1.09
C ILE A 494 -14.09 0.33 1.22
N LEU A 495 -13.95 -0.71 0.39
CA LEU A 495 -12.69 -1.45 0.24
C LEU A 495 -11.95 -0.91 -0.97
N TYR A 496 -10.86 -0.17 -0.72
CA TYR A 496 -10.05 0.46 -1.76
C TYR A 496 -8.83 -0.39 -2.11
N LEU A 497 -8.73 -0.83 -3.36
CA LEU A 497 -7.61 -1.58 -3.92
C LEU A 497 -6.73 -0.62 -4.72
N ASP A 498 -5.64 -0.12 -4.12
CA ASP A 498 -4.73 0.80 -4.81
C ASP A 498 -3.73 0.04 -5.69
N ASP A 499 -3.45 0.59 -6.88
CA ASP A 499 -2.56 -0.02 -7.88
C ASP A 499 -2.87 -1.50 -8.11
N PHE A 500 -4.16 -1.81 -8.23
CA PHE A 500 -4.67 -3.18 -8.29
C PHE A 500 -4.07 -3.96 -9.47
N ASP A 501 -3.80 -3.29 -10.59
CA ASP A 501 -3.14 -3.83 -11.77
C ASP A 501 -1.71 -4.34 -11.51
N LYS A 502 -0.96 -3.73 -10.60
CA LYS A 502 0.40 -4.19 -10.25
C LYS A 502 0.41 -5.59 -9.65
N GLY A 503 -0.71 -6.01 -9.05
CA GLY A 503 -0.93 -7.37 -8.59
C GLY A 503 -0.79 -8.43 -9.68
N PHE A 504 -1.06 -8.06 -10.93
CA PHE A 504 -1.22 -8.98 -12.04
C PHE A 504 -0.13 -8.85 -13.11
N ALA A 505 0.85 -7.96 -12.90
CA ALA A 505 1.89 -7.68 -13.88
C ALA A 505 2.77 -8.89 -14.26
N LEU A 506 2.90 -9.90 -13.40
CA LEU A 506 3.76 -11.08 -13.62
C LEU A 506 3.03 -12.36 -14.03
N ASP A 507 1.73 -12.30 -14.38
CA ASP A 507 0.89 -13.45 -14.76
C ASP A 507 1.16 -14.76 -13.97
N ASP A 508 1.24 -14.66 -12.64
CA ASP A 508 1.54 -15.80 -11.76
C ASP A 508 0.28 -16.50 -11.23
N ASP A 509 0.42 -17.79 -10.90
CA ASP A 509 -0.69 -18.62 -10.41
C ASP A 509 -1.29 -18.12 -9.09
N LEU A 510 -0.45 -17.54 -8.22
CA LEU A 510 -0.91 -17.00 -6.94
C LEU A 510 -1.88 -15.84 -7.17
N SER A 511 -1.54 -14.91 -8.07
CA SER A 511 -2.36 -13.75 -8.41
C SER A 511 -3.69 -14.17 -9.03
N LYS A 512 -3.68 -15.21 -9.88
CA LYS A 512 -4.92 -15.82 -10.42
C LYS A 512 -5.81 -16.40 -9.33
N ARG A 513 -5.24 -17.14 -8.36
CA ARG A 513 -6.00 -17.69 -7.22
C ARG A 513 -6.57 -16.59 -6.33
N LEU A 514 -5.78 -15.58 -5.98
CA LEU A 514 -6.24 -14.43 -5.18
C LEU A 514 -7.34 -13.63 -5.90
N ALA A 515 -7.21 -13.41 -7.21
CA ALA A 515 -8.29 -12.81 -8.01
C ALA A 515 -9.54 -13.68 -8.02
N GLY A 516 -9.41 -14.99 -8.18
CA GLY A 516 -10.52 -15.93 -8.10
C GLY A 516 -11.26 -15.83 -6.77
N MET A 517 -10.53 -15.79 -5.65
CA MET A 517 -11.11 -15.61 -4.31
C MET A 517 -11.85 -14.28 -4.17
N LEU A 518 -11.25 -13.18 -4.63
CA LEU A 518 -11.89 -11.86 -4.61
C LEU A 518 -13.17 -11.87 -5.47
N LEU A 519 -13.12 -12.45 -6.67
CA LEU A 519 -14.24 -12.53 -7.59
C LEU A 519 -15.41 -13.35 -7.01
N THR A 520 -15.14 -14.52 -6.45
CA THR A 520 -16.15 -15.35 -5.79
C THR A 520 -16.79 -14.58 -4.65
N TRP A 521 -15.98 -13.94 -3.80
CA TRP A 521 -16.48 -13.13 -2.70
C TRP A 521 -17.33 -11.94 -3.17
N MET A 522 -16.89 -11.22 -4.22
CA MET A 522 -17.67 -10.13 -4.82
C MET A 522 -19.04 -10.60 -5.30
N GLN A 523 -19.15 -11.83 -5.81
CA GLN A 523 -20.38 -12.40 -6.32
C GLN A 523 -21.32 -12.82 -5.19
N GLU A 524 -20.80 -13.50 -4.17
CA GLU A 524 -21.58 -14.14 -3.11
C GLU A 524 -21.94 -13.22 -1.94
N ARG A 525 -21.19 -12.13 -1.72
CA ARG A 525 -21.42 -11.25 -0.57
C ARG A 525 -22.82 -10.61 -0.58
N THR A 526 -23.43 -10.58 0.60
CA THR A 526 -24.68 -9.87 0.88
C THR A 526 -24.45 -8.54 1.61
N SER A 527 -23.21 -8.29 2.05
CA SER A 527 -22.79 -7.07 2.75
C SER A 527 -22.81 -5.84 1.83
N GLU A 528 -23.00 -4.66 2.42
CA GLU A 528 -23.03 -3.36 1.73
C GLU A 528 -21.63 -2.76 1.60
N VAL A 529 -20.70 -3.56 1.08
CA VAL A 529 -19.34 -3.11 0.78
C VAL A 529 -19.33 -2.48 -0.61
N LEU A 530 -18.63 -1.36 -0.78
CA LEU A 530 -18.32 -0.80 -2.10
C LEU A 530 -16.84 -1.04 -2.38
N ILE A 531 -16.51 -1.73 -3.47
CA ILE A 531 -15.13 -1.91 -3.87
C ILE A 531 -14.76 -0.79 -4.82
N ILE A 532 -13.63 -0.13 -4.57
CA ILE A 532 -13.04 0.83 -5.51
C ILE A 532 -11.64 0.34 -5.81
N ALA A 533 -11.28 0.22 -7.08
CA ALA A 533 -9.92 -0.16 -7.49
C ALA A 533 -9.32 0.93 -8.38
N SER A 534 -8.03 1.20 -8.23
CA SER A 534 -7.27 2.02 -9.19
C SER A 534 -6.38 1.13 -10.05
N ALA A 535 -6.32 1.42 -11.35
CA ALA A 535 -5.44 0.72 -12.27
C ALA A 535 -4.83 1.71 -13.27
N ASN A 536 -3.53 1.58 -13.55
CA ASN A 536 -2.87 2.35 -14.60
C ASN A 536 -2.88 1.60 -15.94
N ASN A 537 -2.83 0.27 -15.89
CA ASN A 537 -2.90 -0.61 -17.04
C ASN A 537 -4.00 -1.67 -16.88
N ILE A 538 -5.16 -1.42 -17.49
CA ILE A 538 -6.28 -2.37 -17.48
C ILE A 538 -5.95 -3.69 -18.17
N GLN A 539 -4.99 -3.73 -19.10
CA GLN A 539 -4.63 -4.95 -19.82
C GLN A 539 -3.95 -5.99 -18.92
N TRP A 540 -3.41 -5.56 -17.77
CA TRP A 540 -2.86 -6.49 -16.78
C TRP A 540 -3.96 -7.16 -15.96
N LEU A 541 -5.16 -6.58 -15.91
CA LEU A 541 -6.25 -7.16 -15.15
C LEU A 541 -6.85 -8.36 -15.90
N PRO A 542 -7.16 -9.45 -15.17
CA PRO A 542 -7.99 -10.52 -15.71
C PRO A 542 -9.30 -9.97 -16.31
N PRO A 543 -9.65 -10.33 -17.57
CA PRO A 543 -10.87 -9.83 -18.23
C PRO A 543 -12.15 -10.25 -17.52
N GLU A 544 -12.08 -11.23 -16.62
CA GLU A 544 -13.15 -11.59 -15.72
C GLU A 544 -13.57 -10.40 -14.85
N LEU A 545 -12.64 -9.58 -14.37
CA LEU A 545 -12.94 -8.51 -13.41
C LEU A 545 -13.84 -7.41 -14.00
N THR A 546 -13.79 -7.19 -15.31
CA THR A 546 -14.54 -6.13 -16.00
C THR A 546 -15.96 -6.54 -16.44
N ARG A 547 -16.40 -7.76 -16.09
CA ARG A 547 -17.78 -8.22 -16.39
C ARG A 547 -18.80 -7.64 -15.41
N SER A 548 -20.03 -7.46 -15.88
CA SER A 548 -21.17 -7.04 -15.05
C SER A 548 -21.35 -7.95 -13.82
N GLY A 549 -21.67 -7.35 -12.67
CA GLY A 549 -21.75 -7.98 -11.37
C GLY A 549 -20.43 -8.02 -10.59
N ARG A 550 -19.37 -7.35 -11.10
CA ARG A 550 -18.03 -7.27 -10.49
C ARG A 550 -17.60 -5.81 -10.39
N PHE A 551 -16.78 -5.31 -11.32
CA PHE A 551 -16.62 -3.87 -11.53
C PHE A 551 -17.73 -3.40 -12.47
N ASP A 552 -18.88 -3.09 -11.89
CA ASP A 552 -20.06 -2.62 -12.63
C ASP A 552 -19.82 -1.28 -13.33
N GLU A 553 -18.97 -0.45 -12.73
CA GLU A 553 -18.69 0.91 -13.20
C GLU A 553 -17.19 1.07 -13.43
N ILE A 554 -16.82 1.42 -14.66
CA ILE A 554 -15.43 1.69 -15.03
C ILE A 554 -15.35 3.17 -15.41
N PHE A 555 -14.61 3.97 -14.65
CA PHE A 555 -14.38 5.38 -14.96
C PHE A 555 -12.99 5.58 -15.55
N LYS A 556 -12.93 6.24 -16.71
CA LYS A 556 -11.71 6.78 -17.28
C LYS A 556 -11.40 8.13 -16.64
N VAL A 557 -10.33 8.17 -15.86
CA VAL A 557 -9.75 9.37 -15.26
C VAL A 557 -8.61 9.88 -16.16
N ASP A 558 -8.96 10.79 -17.06
CA ASP A 558 -8.08 11.32 -18.11
C ASP A 558 -7.24 12.53 -17.63
N LEU A 559 -6.40 13.06 -18.51
CA LEU A 559 -5.72 14.35 -18.32
C LEU A 559 -6.76 15.46 -18.14
N PRO A 560 -6.58 16.37 -17.18
CA PRO A 560 -7.55 17.44 -16.93
C PRO A 560 -7.64 18.41 -18.11
N ASN A 561 -8.86 18.84 -18.45
CA ASN A 561 -9.14 19.88 -19.45
C ASN A 561 -8.76 21.30 -18.94
N TYR A 562 -9.02 22.36 -19.71
CA TYR A 562 -8.60 23.71 -19.32
C TYR A 562 -9.34 24.19 -18.07
N GLY A 563 -10.66 24.00 -18.00
CA GLY A 563 -11.47 24.35 -16.83
C GLY A 563 -11.10 23.56 -15.57
N GLU A 564 -10.80 22.27 -15.73
CA GLU A 564 -10.33 21.42 -14.63
C GLU A 564 -8.95 21.84 -14.15
N ARG A 565 -8.00 22.09 -15.05
CA ARG A 565 -6.66 22.60 -14.68
C ARG A 565 -6.76 23.93 -13.94
N HIS A 566 -7.59 24.86 -14.40
CA HIS A 566 -7.87 26.11 -13.70
C HIS A 566 -8.34 25.86 -12.26
N SER A 567 -9.32 24.97 -12.08
CA SER A 567 -9.85 24.60 -10.76
C SER A 567 -8.78 23.96 -9.87
N ILE A 568 -7.98 23.04 -10.41
CA ILE A 568 -6.87 22.38 -9.71
C ILE A 568 -5.83 23.42 -9.28
N PHE A 569 -5.41 24.34 -10.15
CA PHE A 569 -4.49 25.42 -9.80
C PHE A 569 -5.01 26.26 -8.64
N LYS A 570 -6.28 26.71 -8.68
CA LYS A 570 -6.88 27.49 -7.59
C LYS A 570 -6.85 26.75 -6.26
N ILE A 571 -7.17 25.46 -6.25
CA ILE A 571 -7.15 24.62 -5.04
C ILE A 571 -5.74 24.54 -4.45
N HIS A 572 -4.72 24.34 -5.29
CA HIS A 572 -3.33 24.25 -4.81
C HIS A 572 -2.76 25.61 -4.42
N LEU A 573 -3.08 26.69 -5.14
CA LEU A 573 -2.64 28.05 -4.83
C LEU A 573 -3.22 28.53 -3.49
N ALA A 574 -4.47 28.21 -3.18
CA ALA A 574 -5.13 28.59 -1.92
C ALA A 574 -4.41 28.09 -0.66
N LYS A 575 -3.58 27.05 -0.77
CA LYS A 575 -2.73 26.56 0.34
C LYS A 575 -1.69 27.60 0.75
N PHE A 576 -1.14 28.34 -0.20
CA PHE A 576 0.02 29.21 -0.02
C PHE A 576 -0.32 30.69 -0.16
N ASP A 577 -1.14 31.03 -1.15
CA ASP A 577 -1.49 32.41 -1.51
C ASP A 577 -2.93 32.72 -1.07
N ALA A 578 -3.06 33.71 -0.19
CA ALA A 578 -4.34 34.09 0.41
C ALA A 578 -5.37 34.59 -0.62
N ARG A 579 -4.93 35.11 -1.77
CA ARG A 579 -5.81 35.63 -2.83
C ARG A 579 -6.71 34.56 -3.45
N PHE A 580 -6.32 33.28 -3.34
CA PHE A 580 -7.08 32.15 -3.89
C PHE A 580 -7.96 31.44 -2.85
N ARG A 581 -7.92 31.89 -1.58
CA ARG A 581 -8.80 31.35 -0.52
C ARG A 581 -10.22 31.88 -0.68
N ASN A 582 -11.20 31.14 -0.12
CA ASN A 582 -12.61 31.54 -0.10
C ASN A 582 -13.22 31.86 -1.48
N GLY A 583 -12.73 31.19 -2.54
CA GLY A 583 -13.20 31.40 -3.92
C GLY A 583 -12.56 32.61 -4.63
N GLY A 584 -11.61 33.29 -4.00
CA GLY A 584 -10.86 34.38 -4.60
C GLY A 584 -10.09 33.95 -5.85
N ASP A 585 -9.71 34.94 -6.65
CA ASP A 585 -8.91 34.78 -7.84
C ASP A 585 -7.85 35.87 -7.93
N GLY A 586 -6.59 35.47 -7.87
CA GLY A 586 -5.46 36.41 -7.88
C GLY A 586 -4.96 36.76 -9.28
N TYR A 587 -5.50 36.14 -10.34
CA TYR A 587 -5.02 36.33 -11.72
C TYR A 587 -6.13 36.82 -12.65
N SER A 588 -5.73 37.64 -13.62
CA SER A 588 -6.58 38.02 -14.74
C SER A 588 -6.84 36.86 -15.70
N GLU A 589 -7.89 36.96 -16.51
CA GLU A 589 -8.23 35.94 -17.51
C GLU A 589 -7.08 35.69 -18.50
N GLU A 590 -6.35 36.73 -18.89
CA GLU A 590 -5.20 36.63 -19.79
C GLU A 590 -4.00 35.90 -19.15
N GLU A 591 -3.75 36.13 -17.86
CA GLU A 591 -2.74 35.37 -17.11
C GLU A 591 -3.11 33.89 -17.01
N TRP A 592 -4.37 33.58 -16.75
CA TRP A 592 -4.89 32.22 -16.75
C TRP A 592 -4.74 31.55 -18.12
N LYS A 593 -5.13 32.22 -19.22
CA LYS A 593 -4.96 31.69 -20.58
C LYS A 593 -3.49 31.34 -20.86
N ARG A 594 -2.56 32.20 -20.47
CA ARG A 594 -1.11 31.95 -20.63
C ARG A 594 -0.65 30.75 -19.83
N LEU A 595 -1.04 30.65 -18.56
CA LEU A 595 -0.67 29.54 -17.68
C LEU A 595 -1.23 28.21 -18.21
N LEU A 596 -2.54 28.16 -18.49
CA LEU A 596 -3.24 26.94 -18.91
C LEU A 596 -2.77 26.44 -20.28
N LYS A 597 -2.33 27.34 -21.17
CA LYS A 597 -1.68 27.00 -22.43
C LYS A 597 -0.29 26.39 -22.19
N ALA A 598 0.52 26.95 -21.29
CA ALA A 598 1.85 26.43 -20.96
C ALA A 598 1.80 25.08 -20.22
N THR A 599 0.72 24.81 -19.50
CA THR A 599 0.52 23.58 -18.72
C THR A 599 -0.41 22.59 -19.43
N GLN A 600 -0.55 22.71 -20.75
CA GLN A 600 -1.30 21.74 -21.54
C GLN A 600 -0.67 20.34 -21.34
N ARG A 601 -1.55 19.34 -21.15
CA ARG A 601 -1.19 17.94 -20.84
C ARG A 601 -0.51 17.69 -19.49
N CYS A 602 -0.44 18.69 -18.60
CA CYS A 602 -0.02 18.42 -17.22
C CYS A 602 -1.09 17.64 -16.46
N VAL A 603 -0.69 16.66 -15.66
CA VAL A 603 -1.59 15.95 -14.73
C VAL A 603 -1.74 16.73 -13.41
N GLY A 604 -2.76 16.40 -12.62
CA GLY A 604 -3.02 17.07 -11.34
C GLY A 604 -1.83 17.07 -10.38
N ALA A 605 -1.11 15.94 -10.28
CA ALA A 605 0.09 15.84 -9.45
C ALA A 605 1.23 16.78 -9.92
N GLU A 606 1.33 17.05 -11.22
CA GLU A 606 2.33 17.96 -11.77
C GLU A 606 1.96 19.41 -11.54
N ILE A 607 0.66 19.74 -11.64
CA ILE A 607 0.14 21.06 -11.30
C ILE A 607 0.41 21.38 -9.83
N GLN A 608 0.18 20.42 -8.93
CA GLN A 608 0.57 20.54 -7.52
C GLN A 608 2.06 20.86 -7.38
N ALA A 609 2.93 20.09 -8.04
CA ALA A 609 4.37 20.28 -7.96
C ALA A 609 4.82 21.64 -8.53
N ILE A 610 4.17 22.13 -9.59
CA ILE A 610 4.43 23.47 -10.15
C ILE A 610 4.10 24.56 -9.13
N VAL A 611 2.95 24.47 -8.46
CA VAL A 611 2.54 25.45 -7.43
C VAL A 611 3.47 25.39 -6.22
N GLU A 612 3.83 24.20 -5.74
CA GLU A 612 4.74 24.03 -4.61
C GLU A 612 6.13 24.60 -4.90
N ARG A 613 6.69 24.33 -6.09
CA ARG A 613 7.98 24.91 -6.50
C ARG A 613 7.92 26.42 -6.66
N ALA A 614 6.83 26.95 -7.22
CA ALA A 614 6.64 28.39 -7.31
C ALA A 614 6.56 29.03 -5.93
N ALA A 615 5.83 28.42 -4.99
CA ALA A 615 5.75 28.88 -3.60
C ALA A 615 7.13 28.89 -2.92
N ILE A 616 7.91 27.81 -3.07
CA ILE A 616 9.30 27.73 -2.55
C ILE A 616 10.17 28.82 -3.17
N SER A 617 10.12 28.98 -4.49
CA SER A 617 10.91 30.02 -5.18
C SER A 617 10.53 31.42 -4.72
N THR A 618 9.24 31.71 -4.55
CA THR A 618 8.76 32.99 -4.04
C THR A 618 9.24 33.21 -2.61
N PHE A 619 9.16 32.18 -1.76
CA PHE A 619 9.65 32.25 -0.38
C PHE A 619 11.15 32.57 -0.32
N CYS A 620 11.98 31.82 -1.06
CA CYS A 620 13.43 32.05 -1.11
C CYS A 620 13.83 33.41 -1.72
N GLN A 621 12.95 34.04 -2.50
CA GLN A 621 13.17 35.41 -2.99
C GLN A 621 12.80 36.47 -1.96
N MET A 622 11.79 36.19 -1.12
CA MET A 622 11.34 37.10 -0.07
C MET A 622 12.22 37.06 1.17
N PHE A 623 12.82 35.91 1.47
CA PHE A 623 13.55 35.66 2.70
C PHE A 623 14.95 35.12 2.42
N GLY A 624 15.95 35.64 3.14
CA GLY A 624 17.31 35.08 3.16
C GLY A 624 17.43 33.85 4.05
N ASP A 625 18.65 33.32 4.18
CA ASP A 625 18.91 32.06 4.88
C ASP A 625 18.60 32.10 6.40
N ASP A 626 18.80 33.26 7.04
CA ASP A 626 18.56 33.47 8.47
C ASP A 626 17.37 34.40 8.72
N VAL A 627 16.19 33.83 9.00
CA VAL A 627 14.96 34.58 9.30
C VAL A 627 14.60 34.42 10.78
N SER A 628 14.53 35.54 11.51
CA SER A 628 14.01 35.53 12.89
C SER A 628 12.52 35.19 12.90
N PRO A 629 12.01 34.48 13.93
CA PRO A 629 10.59 34.16 14.03
C PRO A 629 9.73 35.41 13.94
N LEU A 630 8.88 35.49 12.91
CA LEU A 630 7.97 36.63 12.71
C LEU A 630 6.70 36.45 13.55
N GLN A 631 6.21 37.53 14.15
CA GLN A 631 4.92 37.53 14.87
C GLN A 631 3.73 37.35 13.92
N GLU A 632 3.84 37.89 12.69
CA GLU A 632 2.85 37.72 11.63
C GLU A 632 3.53 37.28 10.34
N LEU A 633 2.91 36.32 9.63
CA LEU A 633 3.41 35.83 8.35
C LEU A 633 3.04 36.81 7.23
N PRO A 634 4.01 37.34 6.46
CA PRO A 634 3.69 38.18 5.31
C PRO A 634 3.03 37.36 4.21
N LEU A 635 2.29 38.06 3.35
CA LEU A 635 1.57 37.45 2.24
C LEU A 635 2.56 36.86 1.22
N LEU A 636 2.45 35.56 0.98
CA LEU A 636 3.21 34.87 -0.06
C LEU A 636 2.42 34.95 -1.39
N GLU A 637 2.67 35.99 -2.17
CA GLU A 637 2.01 36.18 -3.46
C GLU A 637 2.74 35.44 -4.57
N ILE A 638 2.12 34.37 -5.08
CA ILE A 638 2.70 33.57 -6.14
C ILE A 638 2.45 34.29 -7.47
N THR A 639 3.52 34.58 -8.22
CA THR A 639 3.44 35.28 -9.51
C THR A 639 3.32 34.30 -10.67
N LEU A 640 2.71 34.75 -11.79
CA LEU A 640 2.65 33.95 -13.02
C LEU A 640 4.05 33.56 -13.52
N SER A 641 5.03 34.45 -13.40
CA SER A 641 6.42 34.17 -13.81
C SER A 641 7.03 33.03 -13.01
N ALA A 642 6.80 32.96 -11.69
CA ALA A 642 7.26 31.86 -10.85
C ALA A 642 6.63 30.52 -11.27
N LEU A 643 5.32 30.49 -11.56
CA LEU A 643 4.64 29.29 -12.05
C LEU A 643 5.17 28.83 -13.42
N LEU A 644 5.39 29.76 -14.35
CA LEU A 644 5.94 29.45 -15.67
C LEU A 644 7.39 28.95 -15.59
N ALA A 645 8.21 29.54 -14.71
CA ALA A 645 9.57 29.07 -14.46
C ALA A 645 9.57 27.65 -13.85
N ALA A 646 8.70 27.40 -12.87
CA ALA A 646 8.53 26.07 -12.27
C ALA A 646 8.01 25.02 -13.27
N ARG A 647 7.19 25.44 -14.25
CA ARG A 647 6.76 24.59 -15.37
C ARG A 647 7.90 24.30 -16.35
N GLN A 648 8.78 25.27 -16.64
CA GLN A 648 9.92 25.10 -17.55
C GLN A 648 10.97 24.14 -17.00
N SER A 649 11.17 24.11 -15.68
CA SER A 649 12.07 23.16 -15.01
C SER A 649 11.50 21.74 -14.91
N MET A 650 10.30 21.50 -15.45
CA MET A 650 9.63 20.21 -15.44
C MET A 650 9.40 19.66 -16.85
N ASN A 651 9.61 18.36 -17.03
CA ASN A 651 9.15 17.64 -18.20
C ASN A 651 7.92 16.76 -17.85
N PRO A 652 6.69 17.17 -18.24
CA PRO A 652 5.48 16.43 -17.94
C PRO A 652 5.50 14.99 -18.45
N LEU A 653 4.86 14.09 -17.73
CA LEU A 653 4.76 12.68 -18.08
C LEU A 653 4.13 12.46 -19.46
N ALA A 654 3.07 13.21 -19.78
CA ALA A 654 2.41 13.15 -21.07
C ALA A 654 3.28 13.62 -22.25
N ILE A 655 4.41 14.29 -21.97
CA ILE A 655 5.41 14.68 -22.96
C ILE A 655 6.56 13.66 -22.95
N ARG A 656 7.06 13.28 -21.77
CA ARG A 656 8.17 12.33 -21.59
C ARG A 656 7.85 10.93 -22.11
N GLU A 657 6.62 10.46 -21.89
CA GLU A 657 6.14 9.12 -22.25
C GLU A 657 4.86 9.23 -23.10
N ALA A 658 4.88 10.12 -24.11
CA ALA A 658 3.71 10.46 -24.92
C ALA A 658 2.99 9.22 -25.49
N ASP A 659 3.70 8.32 -26.16
CA ASP A 659 3.10 7.12 -26.76
C ASP A 659 2.45 6.20 -25.73
N ARG A 660 3.10 6.04 -24.57
CA ARG A 660 2.58 5.20 -23.48
C ARG A 660 1.33 5.82 -22.86
N VAL A 661 1.35 7.13 -22.63
CA VAL A 661 0.22 7.86 -22.06
C VAL A 661 -0.96 7.85 -23.04
N GLU A 662 -0.74 8.13 -24.33
CA GLU A 662 -1.81 8.07 -25.32
C GLU A 662 -2.36 6.65 -25.48
N SER A 663 -1.51 5.62 -25.44
CA SER A 663 -1.96 4.23 -25.40
C SER A 663 -2.88 3.94 -24.20
N MET A 664 -2.47 4.32 -22.99
CA MET A 664 -3.29 4.19 -21.77
C MET A 664 -4.63 4.92 -21.90
N ARG A 665 -4.63 6.13 -22.46
CA ARG A 665 -5.83 6.95 -22.66
C ARG A 665 -6.78 6.33 -23.67
N ASN A 666 -6.27 5.83 -24.79
CA ASN A 666 -7.06 5.17 -25.82
C ASN A 666 -7.70 3.89 -25.29
N ILE A 667 -6.93 3.05 -24.60
CA ILE A 667 -7.45 1.83 -23.97
C ILE A 667 -8.52 2.20 -22.93
N ALA A 668 -8.27 3.19 -22.09
CA ALA A 668 -9.26 3.60 -21.09
C ALA A 668 -10.53 4.19 -21.72
N ALA A 669 -10.44 4.83 -22.89
CA ALA A 669 -11.60 5.33 -23.63
C ALA A 669 -12.48 4.21 -24.22
N LEU A 670 -11.88 3.05 -24.51
CA LEU A 670 -12.63 1.87 -25.00
C LEU A 670 -13.39 1.16 -23.88
N HIS A 671 -12.89 1.22 -22.64
CA HIS A 671 -13.42 0.44 -21.52
C HIS A 671 -14.19 1.24 -20.48
N GLY A 672 -13.94 2.54 -20.37
CA GLY A 672 -14.43 3.37 -19.26
C GLY A 672 -15.34 4.52 -19.69
N LEU A 673 -16.31 4.81 -18.84
CA LEU A 673 -17.13 6.03 -18.89
C LEU A 673 -16.27 7.25 -18.59
N PRO A 674 -16.54 8.41 -19.20
CA PRO A 674 -15.80 9.63 -18.90
C PRO A 674 -16.01 10.05 -17.44
N SER A 675 -14.93 10.41 -16.74
CA SER A 675 -15.01 10.97 -15.39
C SER A 675 -15.42 12.45 -15.37
N SER A 676 -15.18 13.16 -16.47
CA SER A 676 -15.30 14.61 -16.58
C SER A 676 -16.25 15.00 -17.70
N SER A 677 -16.93 16.14 -17.55
CA SER A 677 -17.75 16.69 -18.63
C SER A 677 -16.89 17.28 -19.75
N ILE A 678 -17.50 17.49 -20.91
CA ILE A 678 -16.89 18.29 -21.99
C ILE A 678 -16.56 19.68 -21.43
N ASP A 679 -15.38 20.20 -21.78
CA ASP A 679 -14.91 21.49 -21.30
C ASP A 679 -15.80 22.61 -21.84
N SER A 680 -16.64 23.16 -20.96
CA SER A 680 -17.52 24.31 -21.23
C SER A 680 -17.00 25.59 -20.58
N SER A 681 -15.77 25.57 -20.07
CA SER A 681 -15.16 26.75 -19.45
C SER A 681 -14.85 27.83 -20.50
N ILE A 682 -14.73 29.08 -20.03
CA ILE A 682 -14.26 30.21 -20.84
C ILE A 682 -12.82 30.01 -21.37
N TYR A 683 -12.10 29.03 -20.82
CA TYR A 683 -10.75 28.67 -21.22
C TYR A 683 -10.71 27.51 -22.22
N SER A 684 -11.88 26.95 -22.56
CA SER A 684 -11.96 25.93 -23.61
C SER A 684 -11.43 26.52 -24.91
N LEU A 685 -10.59 25.74 -25.60
CA LEU A 685 -10.42 25.95 -27.03
C LEU A 685 -11.76 25.50 -27.61
N GLY A 686 -12.67 26.44 -27.87
CA GLY A 686 -13.99 26.14 -28.43
C GLY A 686 -13.86 25.14 -29.58
N ASN A 687 -14.86 24.27 -29.76
CA ASN A 687 -14.86 23.34 -30.88
C ASN A 687 -14.56 24.13 -32.15
N VAL A 688 -13.34 23.99 -32.67
CA VAL A 688 -13.03 24.43 -34.02
C VAL A 688 -13.77 23.42 -34.86
N ASP A 689 -15.01 23.75 -35.18
CA ASP A 689 -15.74 23.03 -36.20
C ASP A 689 -14.98 23.27 -37.50
N ILE A 690 -14.09 22.35 -37.80
CA ILE A 690 -13.25 22.38 -39.00
C ILE A 690 -14.12 22.24 -40.26
N PHE A 691 -15.41 21.91 -40.11
CA PHE A 691 -16.38 21.77 -41.18
C PHE A 691 -17.42 22.89 -41.24
N GLY A 692 -17.44 23.80 -40.26
CA GLY A 692 -18.26 25.02 -40.28
C GLY A 692 -19.72 24.77 -40.65
N GLU A 693 -20.48 24.10 -39.79
CA GLU A 693 -21.95 24.18 -39.83
C GLU A 693 -22.46 24.69 -38.47
N THR A 694 -22.96 25.93 -38.54
CA THR A 694 -23.57 26.79 -37.50
C THR A 694 -24.21 26.13 -36.29
#